data_AF-A0A7T0LJI2-F1
#
_entry.id   AF-A0A7T0LJI2-F1
#
_cell.length_a   1.000
_cell.length_b   1.000
_cell.length_c   1.000
_cell.angle_alpha   90.00
_cell.angle_beta   90.00
_cell.angle_gamma   90.00
#
_symmetry.space_group_name_H-M   'P 1'
#
loop_
_entity.id
_entity.type
_entity.pdbx_description
1 polymer ?
#
loop_
_entity_poly.entity_id
_entity_poly.type
_entity_poly.pdbx_seq_one_letter_code
_entity_poly.pdbx_strand_id
1 'polypeptide(L)'
;MPSTVVIIVAPQSQRPVLAALTDLSASGLLSPFVWIEAPADPEHAPDHDDPVTVEVERGIARPSTFSAAVNRHGLERERILAVVPIGHPADDALSGPAEQFYRLRGLPTGTRQDCLRLLIPWSKEPVEAQLGRNGWEDVMVSPESTADPAFSQVPWWNDPASIPGAAAVAIAIHGGLVGAVTRGPYDNTPTDVSTAVRIVRSFARITDARAVEDDVRRQVLTVTGSLPRPTRSMGGATVDAYTDPAARVAWLSRVWGERHAASLRRPAASVAGADERSIGFLDALRLFFSFMFKALLGAPAAWARGVVHSVKTSVALTTANVVFGPNSPVSVVVGGVDQSGVTMGWRQLSQAALQASNTMPQEITSSPVQVRRSFTELWRDLRDGAIGLAQGSSCENLTLPAYAGVVTDTSLIAPPLDAEGSFLFTEAVGPIPAGTRLMAWDQLEIHRVQAELTALARSNDPRAATAGRVLAEIDAWQGRNGQRLLPQIGNGLATIFEQTRRDIVTMSEQVRALQSDDTLAGIESRQRRLRTILLGLAILMLVVITGLIIGGSTEAITWTVVGIVAAVVVVLWLLVSLATFWTQQRELFRIRHRAETLGKALPQVLANLRMAVEDLAAQGEAYDQFVQWGSILTSFFSDPLGERATERTARDHVTRFPAGFQRVVADADQQHLANVAAALRTQVFSVGWLTEAWNAFEEGMDTHLTPDQRQRRLTRELDITAEPGREDSALSRWAEGLRREGVTSRAGADRWQRCLALLQEPTGPRLELMITMPDGQRRTLKDYRSDLEHAAHHSVVQDMLGARVRTSTSVLTSQDHSWFDQENDGLSQTMVLLAATPPIAADDFIYPEPELFSLGNDTVVF
;
A
#
# COMPACT_ATOMS: atom_id res chain seq x y z
N MET A 1 -6.07 13.81 23.12
CA MET A 1 -6.64 14.92 23.89
C MET A 1 -5.57 15.41 24.86
N PRO A 2 -5.50 16.71 25.17
CA PRO A 2 -4.43 17.26 26.02
C PRO A 2 -4.53 16.70 27.45
N SER A 3 -3.38 16.45 28.07
CA SER A 3 -3.26 16.01 29.48
C SER A 3 -3.39 17.16 30.49
N THR A 4 -3.52 18.41 30.01
CA THR A 4 -3.67 19.61 30.82
C THR A 4 -4.95 20.37 30.43
N VAL A 5 -5.67 20.90 31.43
CA VAL A 5 -6.79 21.82 31.24
C VAL A 5 -6.46 23.18 31.87
N VAL A 6 -6.86 24.27 31.20
CA VAL A 6 -6.67 25.64 31.68
C VAL A 6 -8.06 26.27 31.88
N ILE A 7 -8.34 26.67 33.11
CA ILE A 7 -9.59 27.30 33.53
C ILE A 7 -9.30 28.72 33.97
N ILE A 8 -9.94 29.68 33.31
CA ILE A 8 -9.80 31.10 33.60
C ILE A 8 -11.10 31.56 34.27
N VAL A 9 -10.99 32.05 35.51
CA VAL A 9 -12.10 32.55 36.32
C VAL A 9 -12.01 34.06 36.37
N ALA A 10 -13.04 34.74 35.89
CA ALA A 10 -13.03 36.20 35.82
C ALA A 10 -14.45 36.77 36.03
N PRO A 11 -14.58 37.99 36.57
CA PRO A 11 -15.87 38.63 36.70
C PRO A 11 -16.41 39.09 35.34
N GLN A 12 -17.70 39.43 35.29
CA GLN A 12 -18.41 39.77 34.06
C GLN A 12 -17.80 40.96 33.31
N SER A 13 -17.18 41.92 34.01
CA SER A 13 -16.49 43.06 33.38
C SER A 13 -15.34 42.64 32.45
N GLN A 14 -14.79 41.43 32.61
CA GLN A 14 -13.62 40.95 31.86
C GLN A 14 -13.99 40.26 30.53
N ARG A 15 -15.24 40.33 30.09
CA ARG A 15 -15.65 39.86 28.74
C ARG A 15 -14.79 40.41 27.58
N PRO A 16 -14.30 41.66 27.59
CA PRO A 16 -13.37 42.14 26.56
C PRO A 16 -12.07 41.31 26.50
N VAL A 17 -11.59 40.80 27.64
CA VAL A 17 -10.40 39.93 27.70
C VAL A 17 -10.70 38.56 27.10
N LEU A 18 -11.87 37.99 27.39
CA LEU A 18 -12.35 36.76 26.73
C LEU A 18 -12.44 36.93 25.20
N ALA A 19 -12.94 38.05 24.72
CA ALA A 19 -13.00 38.35 23.29
C ALA A 19 -11.59 38.38 22.67
N ALA A 20 -10.63 39.06 23.32
CA ALA A 20 -9.24 39.10 22.86
C ALA A 20 -8.57 37.71 22.85
N LEU A 21 -8.80 36.86 23.86
CA LEU A 21 -8.33 35.46 23.87
C LEU A 21 -8.97 34.64 22.74
N THR A 22 -10.26 34.88 22.46
CA THR A 22 -10.98 34.20 21.37
C THR A 22 -10.40 34.57 20.01
N ASP A 23 -10.06 35.84 19.78
CA ASP A 23 -9.42 36.31 18.54
C ASP A 23 -8.02 35.71 18.34
N LEU A 24 -7.23 35.62 19.42
CA LEU A 24 -5.92 34.95 19.39
C LEU A 24 -6.07 33.44 19.12
N SER A 25 -7.10 32.79 19.68
CA SER A 25 -7.45 31.40 19.40
C SER A 25 -7.87 31.20 17.94
N ALA A 26 -8.68 32.11 17.38
CA ALA A 26 -9.11 32.10 15.97
C ALA A 26 -7.91 32.20 15.00
N SER A 27 -6.89 32.95 15.41
CA SER A 27 -5.63 33.10 14.67
C SER A 27 -4.70 31.88 14.77
N GLY A 28 -5.12 30.82 15.49
CA GLY A 28 -4.37 29.58 15.68
C GLY A 28 -3.18 29.73 16.63
N LEU A 29 -3.17 30.76 17.48
CA LEU A 29 -2.05 31.07 18.37
C LEU A 29 -2.22 30.49 19.77
N LEU A 30 -3.46 30.14 20.15
CA LEU A 30 -3.76 29.61 21.48
C LEU A 30 -4.29 28.18 21.41
N SER A 31 -3.82 27.36 22.35
CA SER A 31 -4.43 26.07 22.70
C SER A 31 -5.84 26.26 23.28
N PRO A 32 -6.68 25.22 23.27
CA PRO A 32 -8.02 25.29 23.85
C PRO A 32 -7.99 25.65 25.34
N PHE A 33 -8.95 26.46 25.78
CA PHE A 33 -9.10 26.87 27.19
C PHE A 33 -10.57 26.96 27.60
N VAL A 34 -10.81 27.02 28.90
CA VAL A 34 -12.13 27.14 29.49
C VAL A 34 -12.25 28.45 30.25
N TRP A 35 -13.34 29.17 30.05
CA TRP A 35 -13.65 30.43 30.73
C TRP A 35 -14.86 30.25 31.64
N ILE A 36 -14.75 30.80 32.86
CA ILE A 36 -15.82 30.90 33.84
C ILE A 36 -16.08 32.37 34.09
N GLU A 37 -17.30 32.81 33.76
CA GLU A 37 -17.81 34.11 34.16
C GLU A 37 -18.36 34.00 35.58
N ALA A 38 -17.55 34.41 36.55
CA ALA A 38 -17.85 34.24 37.97
C ALA A 38 -18.79 35.35 38.48
N PRO A 39 -19.91 35.00 39.15
CA PRO A 39 -20.74 35.97 39.84
C PRO A 39 -20.08 36.43 41.15
N ALA A 40 -20.59 37.52 41.73
CA ALA A 40 -20.08 38.06 43.00
C ALA A 40 -20.20 37.08 44.18
N ASP A 41 -21.24 36.24 44.17
CA ASP A 41 -21.50 35.20 45.18
C ASP A 41 -21.74 33.84 44.49
N PRO A 42 -20.67 33.07 44.22
CA PRO A 42 -20.78 31.80 43.51
C PRO A 42 -21.33 30.65 44.37
N GLU A 43 -21.29 30.76 45.71
CA GLU A 43 -21.81 29.72 46.60
C GLU A 43 -23.34 29.63 46.54
N HIS A 44 -24.01 30.75 46.29
CA HIS A 44 -25.48 30.83 46.17
C HIS A 44 -25.96 30.91 44.71
N ALA A 45 -25.06 30.71 43.74
CA ALA A 45 -25.40 30.72 42.33
C ALA A 45 -26.24 29.48 41.94
N PRO A 46 -27.16 29.59 40.97
CA PRO A 46 -27.99 28.45 40.53
C PRO A 46 -27.19 27.24 40.04
N ASP A 47 -25.97 27.47 39.53
CA ASP A 47 -25.04 26.49 38.98
C ASP A 47 -23.88 26.15 39.93
N HIS A 48 -23.98 26.50 41.23
CA HIS A 48 -22.90 26.25 42.22
C HIS A 48 -22.41 24.79 42.25
N ASP A 49 -23.27 23.80 41.97
CA ASP A 49 -22.91 22.38 41.92
C ASP A 49 -22.06 22.01 40.69
N ASP A 50 -22.25 22.68 39.55
CA ASP A 50 -21.48 22.49 38.31
C ASP A 50 -21.49 23.79 37.47
N PRO A 51 -20.56 24.73 37.73
CA PRO A 51 -20.56 26.03 37.10
C PRO A 51 -20.58 25.96 35.58
N VAL A 52 -21.37 26.85 34.98
CA VAL A 52 -21.43 27.01 33.53
C VAL A 52 -20.09 27.55 33.03
N THR A 53 -19.58 26.95 31.96
CA THR A 53 -18.31 27.35 31.37
C THR A 53 -18.45 27.62 29.88
N VAL A 54 -17.48 28.35 29.34
CA VAL A 54 -17.33 28.57 27.90
C VAL A 54 -16.01 27.94 27.47
N GLU A 55 -16.08 26.86 26.68
CA GLU A 55 -14.92 26.25 26.05
C GLU A 55 -14.61 26.98 24.75
N VAL A 56 -13.37 27.45 24.59
CA VAL A 56 -12.91 28.17 23.40
C VAL A 56 -11.85 27.33 22.70
N GLU A 57 -12.10 26.99 21.43
CA GLU A 57 -11.17 26.28 20.58
C GLU A 57 -11.21 26.86 19.16
N ARG A 58 -10.04 27.25 18.62
CA ARG A 58 -9.89 27.81 17.26
C ARG A 58 -10.86 28.99 17.01
N GLY A 59 -11.06 29.83 18.02
CA GLY A 59 -11.98 30.98 17.95
C GLY A 59 -13.46 30.64 18.06
N ILE A 60 -13.82 29.36 18.26
CA ILE A 60 -15.20 28.93 18.46
C ILE A 60 -15.45 28.79 19.97
N ALA A 61 -16.34 29.61 20.50
CA ALA A 61 -16.84 29.51 21.86
C ALA A 61 -18.06 28.58 21.93
N ARG A 62 -18.05 27.61 22.85
CA ARG A 62 -19.15 26.66 23.08
C ARG A 62 -19.51 26.61 24.55
N PRO A 63 -20.82 26.56 24.90
CA PRO A 63 -21.22 26.32 26.28
C PRO A 63 -20.79 24.92 26.71
N SER A 64 -20.30 24.82 27.94
CA SER A 64 -19.86 23.58 28.59
C SER A 64 -20.10 23.69 30.10
N THR A 65 -19.57 22.75 30.88
CA THR A 65 -19.63 22.79 32.35
C THR A 65 -18.27 22.47 32.95
N PHE A 66 -18.07 22.79 34.24
CA PHE A 66 -16.82 22.53 34.94
C PHE A 66 -16.52 21.03 34.93
N SER A 67 -17.51 20.20 35.27
CA SER A 67 -17.37 18.74 35.31
C SER A 67 -16.98 18.14 33.95
N ALA A 68 -17.53 18.65 32.84
CA ALA A 68 -17.18 18.22 31.49
C ALA A 68 -15.73 18.61 31.09
N ALA A 69 -15.23 19.73 31.62
CA ALA A 69 -13.85 20.17 31.40
C ALA A 69 -12.83 19.29 32.14
N VAL A 70 -13.12 18.89 33.39
CA VAL A 70 -12.15 18.19 34.26
C VAL A 70 -12.28 16.66 34.25
N ASN A 71 -13.45 16.09 33.97
CA ASN A 71 -13.65 14.63 33.95
C ASN A 71 -13.20 13.99 32.62
N ARG A 72 -11.97 14.27 32.21
CA ARG A 72 -11.35 13.72 30.99
C ARG A 72 -10.44 12.55 31.34
N HIS A 73 -10.49 11.49 30.53
CA HIS A 73 -9.60 10.34 30.72
C HIS A 73 -8.15 10.76 30.46
N GLY A 74 -7.28 10.59 31.47
CA GLY A 74 -5.86 10.95 31.37
C GLY A 74 -5.53 12.41 31.67
N LEU A 75 -6.40 13.12 32.41
CA LEU A 75 -6.08 14.47 32.90
C LEU A 75 -5.00 14.40 33.99
N GLU A 76 -3.84 14.98 33.71
CA GLU A 76 -2.69 15.03 34.62
C GLU A 76 -2.63 16.36 35.39
N ARG A 77 -3.09 17.46 34.78
CA ARG A 77 -2.96 18.82 35.35
C ARG A 77 -4.16 19.72 35.09
N GLU A 78 -4.51 20.51 36.10
CA GLU A 78 -5.41 21.66 36.01
C GLU A 78 -4.63 22.94 36.34
N ARG A 79 -4.74 23.97 35.50
CA ARG A 79 -4.32 25.33 35.81
C ARG A 79 -5.54 26.20 36.01
N ILE A 80 -5.69 26.75 37.21
CA ILE A 80 -6.75 27.71 37.53
C ILE A 80 -6.17 29.12 37.63
N LEU A 81 -6.66 30.02 36.78
CA LEU A 81 -6.24 31.41 36.72
C LEU A 81 -7.39 32.30 37.19
N ALA A 82 -7.27 32.90 38.36
CA ALA A 82 -8.21 33.91 38.84
C ALA A 82 -7.78 35.30 38.33
N VAL A 83 -8.62 35.94 37.52
CA VAL A 83 -8.38 37.26 36.96
C VAL A 83 -8.98 38.32 37.89
N VAL A 84 -8.12 39.20 38.40
CA VAL A 84 -8.50 40.26 39.35
C VAL A 84 -8.28 41.63 38.70
N PRO A 85 -9.36 42.31 38.26
CA PRO A 85 -9.23 43.63 37.64
C PRO A 85 -9.08 44.73 38.70
N ILE A 86 -7.86 45.25 38.87
CA ILE A 86 -7.56 46.28 39.85
C ILE A 86 -7.95 47.66 39.31
N GLY A 87 -8.82 48.38 40.01
CA GLY A 87 -9.23 49.73 39.64
C GLY A 87 -10.08 49.79 38.38
N HIS A 88 -10.81 48.71 38.06
CA HIS A 88 -11.75 48.69 36.96
C HIS A 88 -13.03 49.47 37.33
N PRO A 89 -13.63 50.27 36.43
CA PRO A 89 -14.79 51.11 36.76
C PRO A 89 -16.05 50.37 37.25
N ALA A 90 -16.17 49.08 36.95
CA ALA A 90 -17.30 48.26 37.38
C ALA A 90 -17.20 47.77 38.84
N ASP A 91 -16.03 47.90 39.47
CA ASP A 91 -15.78 47.50 40.86
C ASP A 91 -16.27 46.08 41.21
N ASP A 92 -16.07 45.14 40.29
CA ASP A 92 -16.59 43.77 40.35
C ASP A 92 -15.48 42.73 40.57
N ALA A 93 -14.38 43.12 41.21
CA ALA A 93 -13.30 42.19 41.55
C ALA A 93 -13.81 41.04 42.44
N LEU A 94 -13.35 39.82 42.16
CA LEU A 94 -13.80 38.63 42.90
C LEU A 94 -13.36 38.70 44.37
N SER A 95 -14.27 38.27 45.26
CA SER A 95 -14.01 38.25 46.70
C SER A 95 -13.08 37.10 47.13
N GLY A 96 -12.57 37.20 48.36
CA GLY A 96 -11.96 36.12 49.15
C GLY A 96 -12.62 34.75 48.94
N PRO A 97 -13.87 34.63 49.42
CA PRO A 97 -14.65 33.41 49.31
C PRO A 97 -14.90 32.98 47.87
N ALA A 98 -15.19 33.91 46.95
CA ALA A 98 -15.53 33.57 45.57
C ALA A 98 -14.38 32.86 44.83
N GLU A 99 -13.13 33.32 44.98
CA GLU A 99 -12.00 32.63 44.36
C GLU A 99 -11.68 31.29 45.06
N GLN A 100 -11.81 31.25 46.39
CA GLN A 100 -11.62 30.03 47.18
C GLN A 100 -12.62 28.94 46.74
N PHE A 101 -13.86 29.32 46.44
CA PHE A 101 -14.91 28.43 45.94
C PHE A 101 -14.45 27.69 44.67
N TYR A 102 -13.91 28.40 43.68
CA TYR A 102 -13.44 27.78 42.45
C TYR A 102 -12.17 26.94 42.64
N ARG A 103 -11.26 27.36 43.54
CA ARG A 103 -10.05 26.58 43.86
C ARG A 103 -10.37 25.22 44.49
N LEU A 104 -11.36 25.18 45.39
CA LEU A 104 -11.71 23.98 46.17
C LEU A 104 -12.63 22.99 45.42
N ARG A 105 -12.85 23.19 44.11
CA ARG A 105 -13.68 22.27 43.30
C ARG A 105 -13.01 20.91 43.16
N GLY A 106 -13.83 19.87 43.11
CA GLY A 106 -13.36 18.49 43.08
C GLY A 106 -12.62 18.15 41.78
N LEU A 107 -11.49 17.46 41.91
CA LEU A 107 -10.67 16.98 40.78
C LEU A 107 -10.57 15.45 40.75
N PRO A 108 -10.33 14.86 39.57
CA PRO A 108 -10.00 13.45 39.47
C PRO A 108 -8.77 13.08 40.31
N THR A 109 -8.76 11.86 40.84
CA THR A 109 -7.65 11.36 41.66
C THR A 109 -6.33 11.39 40.88
N GLY A 110 -5.31 12.05 41.45
CA GLY A 110 -3.97 12.13 40.87
C GLY A 110 -3.73 13.34 39.95
N THR A 111 -4.76 14.16 39.69
CA THR A 111 -4.59 15.42 38.96
C THR A 111 -3.88 16.46 39.83
N ARG A 112 -2.86 17.12 39.27
CA ARG A 112 -2.17 18.24 39.93
C ARG A 112 -2.90 19.55 39.64
N GLN A 113 -3.13 20.37 40.66
CA GLN A 113 -3.68 21.71 40.53
C GLN A 113 -2.59 22.77 40.73
N ASP A 114 -2.47 23.70 39.78
CA ASP A 114 -1.64 24.91 39.93
C ASP A 114 -2.56 26.15 39.94
N CYS A 115 -2.44 26.98 40.98
CA CYS A 115 -3.34 28.11 41.25
C CYS A 115 -2.61 29.45 41.10
N LEU A 116 -3.08 30.29 40.17
CA LEU A 116 -2.51 31.61 39.90
C LEU A 116 -3.56 32.71 40.03
N ARG A 117 -3.22 33.79 40.73
CA ARG A 117 -3.97 35.03 40.76
C ARG A 117 -3.28 36.06 39.88
N LEU A 118 -3.95 36.47 38.80
CA LEU A 118 -3.45 37.44 37.85
C LEU A 118 -4.16 38.78 38.05
N LEU A 119 -3.42 39.72 38.63
CA LEU A 119 -3.84 41.08 38.88
C LEU A 119 -3.63 41.93 37.61
N ILE A 120 -4.72 42.53 37.11
CA ILE A 120 -4.72 43.36 35.89
C ILE A 120 -5.04 44.80 36.28
N PRO A 121 -4.06 45.71 36.24
CA PRO A 121 -4.32 47.13 36.50
C PRO A 121 -5.12 47.82 35.39
N TRP A 122 -6.24 48.46 35.71
CA TRP A 122 -7.10 49.17 34.75
C TRP A 122 -7.01 50.70 34.82
N SER A 123 -6.43 51.24 35.89
CA SER A 123 -6.37 52.69 36.16
C SER A 123 -5.00 53.09 36.73
N LYS A 124 -4.62 54.36 36.50
CA LYS A 124 -3.47 55.02 37.14
C LYS A 124 -3.71 55.28 38.64
N GLU A 125 -4.97 55.41 39.02
CA GLU A 125 -5.46 55.59 40.40
C GLU A 125 -6.34 54.38 40.73
N PRO A 126 -5.74 53.24 41.11
CA PRO A 126 -6.51 52.04 41.40
C PRO A 126 -7.34 52.20 42.68
N VAL A 127 -8.57 51.69 42.65
CA VAL A 127 -9.40 51.51 43.86
C VAL A 127 -8.77 50.43 44.76
N GLU A 128 -8.93 50.54 46.07
CA GLU A 128 -8.40 49.59 47.05
C GLU A 128 -8.85 48.16 46.73
N ALA A 129 -7.88 47.25 46.53
CA ALA A 129 -8.13 45.85 46.22
C ALA A 129 -7.17 44.95 47.00
N GLN A 130 -7.61 43.77 47.40
CA GLN A 130 -6.74 42.79 48.04
C GLN A 130 -5.73 42.24 47.01
N LEU A 131 -4.47 42.65 47.16
CA LEU A 131 -3.40 42.26 46.25
C LEU A 131 -2.93 40.81 46.43
N GLY A 132 -2.54 40.45 47.65
CA GLY A 132 -1.98 39.13 47.96
C GLY A 132 -2.95 38.21 48.69
N ARG A 133 -2.88 36.91 48.41
CA ARG A 133 -3.70 35.87 49.06
C ARG A 133 -2.98 34.53 49.19
N ASN A 134 -2.97 34.01 50.42
CA ASN A 134 -2.38 32.71 50.73
C ASN A 134 -2.98 31.56 49.89
N GLY A 135 -2.10 30.67 49.42
CA GLY A 135 -2.49 29.52 48.60
C GLY A 135 -2.79 29.86 47.14
N TRP A 136 -2.29 31.01 46.68
CA TRP A 136 -2.20 31.40 45.29
C TRP A 136 -0.80 31.95 45.02
N GLU A 137 -0.32 31.82 43.79
CA GLU A 137 0.79 32.67 43.33
C GLU A 137 0.19 34.01 42.86
N ASP A 138 0.59 35.12 43.47
CA ASP A 138 0.07 36.45 43.14
C ASP A 138 0.99 37.20 42.17
N VAL A 139 0.44 37.51 41.01
CA VAL A 139 1.19 38.11 39.90
C VAL A 139 0.44 39.31 39.35
N MET A 140 1.11 40.45 39.29
CA MET A 140 0.61 41.67 38.66
C MET A 140 1.21 41.85 37.28
N VAL A 141 0.34 41.98 36.29
CA VAL A 141 0.76 42.33 34.93
C VAL A 141 1.25 43.78 34.94
N SER A 142 2.50 44.00 34.52
CA SER A 142 3.03 45.33 34.30
C SER A 142 2.12 46.04 33.28
N PRO A 143 1.61 47.23 33.59
CA PRO A 143 0.58 47.90 32.80
C PRO A 143 1.20 48.60 31.61
N GLU A 144 1.81 47.83 30.73
CA GLU A 144 2.70 48.27 29.68
C GLU A 144 2.17 47.92 28.31
N SER A 145 2.36 48.81 27.35
CA SER A 145 2.17 48.51 25.94
C SER A 145 3.51 48.61 25.24
N THR A 146 4.29 47.52 25.26
CA THR A 146 5.52 47.41 24.47
C THR A 146 5.57 46.08 23.76
N ALA A 147 6.17 46.11 22.56
CA ALA A 147 6.40 44.92 21.79
C ALA A 147 7.75 44.29 22.08
N ASP A 148 8.71 45.05 22.60
CA ASP A 148 10.10 44.63 22.80
C ASP A 148 10.47 44.73 24.30
N PRO A 149 10.98 43.63 24.90
CA PRO A 149 11.40 43.61 26.30
C PRO A 149 12.51 44.63 26.63
N ALA A 150 13.30 45.05 25.63
CA ALA A 150 14.43 45.97 25.81
C ALA A 150 14.04 47.44 25.98
N PHE A 151 12.81 47.83 25.61
CA PHE A 151 12.36 49.22 25.64
C PHE A 151 11.51 49.55 26.87
N SER A 152 11.53 50.84 27.22
CA SER A 152 10.83 51.40 28.38
C SER A 152 9.36 51.71 28.13
N GLN A 153 8.62 51.69 29.24
CA GLN A 153 7.17 51.72 29.45
C GLN A 153 6.37 52.88 28.84
N VAL A 154 5.38 52.68 27.96
CA VAL A 154 4.19 53.57 27.92
C VAL A 154 3.08 52.88 28.72
N PRO A 155 2.58 53.51 29.80
CA PRO A 155 1.49 52.92 30.57
C PRO A 155 0.23 52.71 29.73
N TRP A 156 -0.37 51.52 29.78
CA TRP A 156 -1.51 51.14 28.92
C TRP A 156 -2.79 51.91 29.23
N TRP A 157 -2.90 52.59 30.38
CA TRP A 157 -4.08 53.41 30.72
C TRP A 157 -4.11 54.74 29.98
N ASN A 158 -3.03 55.08 29.25
CA ASN A 158 -3.05 56.14 28.25
C ASN A 158 -3.81 55.72 26.97
N ASP A 159 -4.00 54.41 26.77
CA ASP A 159 -4.82 53.83 25.70
C ASP A 159 -5.62 52.63 26.25
N PRO A 160 -6.72 52.87 26.99
CA PRO A 160 -7.48 51.81 27.66
C PRO A 160 -8.01 50.72 26.71
N ALA A 161 -8.15 51.01 25.42
CA ALA A 161 -8.56 50.03 24.42
C ALA A 161 -7.52 48.90 24.23
N SER A 162 -6.26 49.13 24.62
CA SER A 162 -5.18 48.13 24.54
C SER A 162 -5.16 47.14 25.70
N ILE A 163 -5.83 47.45 26.83
CA ILE A 163 -5.80 46.66 28.06
C ILE A 163 -6.26 45.21 27.84
N PRO A 164 -7.40 44.93 27.17
CA PRO A 164 -7.85 43.55 27.00
C PRO A 164 -6.88 42.68 26.20
N GLY A 165 -6.23 43.26 25.18
CA GLY A 165 -5.23 42.57 24.37
C GLY A 165 -3.96 42.26 25.17
N ALA A 166 -3.45 43.22 25.95
CA ALA A 166 -2.27 43.02 26.78
C ALA A 166 -2.53 42.01 27.92
N ALA A 167 -3.70 42.08 28.56
CA ALA A 167 -4.18 41.10 29.52
C ALA A 167 -4.28 39.69 28.94
N ALA A 168 -4.84 39.55 27.73
CA ALA A 168 -4.95 38.27 27.05
C ALA A 168 -3.59 37.62 26.79
N VAL A 169 -2.56 38.41 26.43
CA VAL A 169 -1.19 37.89 26.27
C VAL A 169 -0.63 37.35 27.58
N ALA A 170 -0.79 38.09 28.68
CA ALA A 170 -0.35 37.63 30.00
C ALA A 170 -1.07 36.34 30.42
N ILE A 171 -2.41 36.30 30.31
CA ILE A 171 -3.22 35.11 30.63
C ILE A 171 -2.80 33.92 29.76
N ALA A 172 -2.58 34.12 28.46
CA ALA A 172 -2.14 33.05 27.56
C ALA A 172 -0.79 32.46 27.96
N ILE A 173 0.19 33.31 28.30
CA ILE A 173 1.52 32.89 28.74
C ILE A 173 1.45 32.15 30.07
N HIS A 174 0.77 32.72 31.05
CA HIS A 174 0.62 32.13 32.37
C HIS A 174 -0.17 30.81 32.36
N GLY A 175 -1.16 30.69 31.47
CA GLY A 175 -1.92 29.47 31.26
C GLY A 175 -1.16 28.40 30.48
N GLY A 176 -0.01 28.71 29.87
CA GLY A 176 0.69 27.79 28.96
C GLY A 176 -0.15 27.49 27.71
N LEU A 177 -0.81 28.51 27.16
CA LEU A 177 -1.71 28.40 26.02
C LEU A 177 -1.03 28.74 24.68
N VAL A 178 0.16 29.35 24.69
CA VAL A 178 0.75 29.98 23.51
C VAL A 178 1.41 28.95 22.58
N GLY A 179 0.91 28.85 21.36
CA GLY A 179 1.51 28.08 20.27
C GLY A 179 1.83 26.64 20.68
N ALA A 180 3.08 26.22 20.48
CA ALA A 180 3.57 24.90 20.88
C ALA A 180 4.00 24.82 22.36
N VAL A 181 4.18 25.96 23.05
CA VAL A 181 4.61 26.01 24.45
C VAL A 181 3.42 25.69 25.36
N THR A 182 3.39 24.46 25.88
CA THR A 182 2.30 23.96 26.72
C THR A 182 2.56 24.10 28.22
N ARG A 183 3.77 24.54 28.60
CA ARG A 183 4.18 24.75 30.00
C ARG A 183 3.80 26.15 30.48
N GLY A 184 3.37 26.22 31.74
CA GLY A 184 3.14 27.48 32.45
C GLY A 184 4.37 27.87 33.29
N PRO A 185 4.62 29.18 33.51
CA PRO A 185 5.77 29.66 34.30
C PRO A 185 5.82 29.12 35.74
N TYR A 186 4.65 28.88 36.33
CA TYR A 186 4.51 28.43 37.72
C TYR A 186 4.13 26.95 37.82
N ASP A 187 4.28 26.19 36.73
CA ASP A 187 4.08 24.76 36.76
C ASP A 187 5.02 24.13 37.77
N ASN A 188 4.42 23.42 38.72
CA ASN A 188 5.12 22.73 39.78
C ASN A 188 5.69 23.59 40.92
N THR A 189 5.40 24.89 40.94
CA THR A 189 5.73 25.75 42.08
C THR A 189 4.86 25.35 43.27
N PRO A 190 5.44 25.11 44.47
CA PRO A 190 4.63 24.89 45.67
C PRO A 190 3.77 26.12 45.93
N THR A 191 2.51 25.94 46.34
CA THR A 191 1.65 27.05 46.77
C THR A 191 2.33 27.82 47.90
N ASP A 192 2.65 29.09 47.64
CA ASP A 192 3.32 29.97 48.59
C ASP A 192 2.36 30.38 49.73
N VAL A 193 2.92 30.63 50.91
CA VAL A 193 2.23 31.22 52.07
C VAL A 193 2.45 32.74 52.12
N SER A 194 3.15 33.29 51.13
CA SER A 194 3.40 34.71 50.94
C SER A 194 2.19 35.46 50.37
N THR A 195 2.05 36.73 50.75
CA THR A 195 1.14 37.70 50.12
C THR A 195 1.90 38.69 49.22
N ALA A 196 3.19 38.44 48.99
CA ALA A 196 4.01 39.29 48.13
C ALA A 196 3.62 39.09 46.66
N VAL A 197 3.61 40.19 45.92
CA VAL A 197 3.22 40.23 44.50
C VAL A 197 4.46 40.41 43.65
N ARG A 198 4.55 39.63 42.56
CA ARG A 198 5.55 39.87 41.51
C ARG A 198 4.95 40.71 40.40
N ILE A 199 5.66 41.73 39.94
CA ILE A 199 5.28 42.46 38.73
C ILE A 199 5.95 41.79 37.55
N VAL A 200 5.17 41.46 36.52
CA VAL A 200 5.64 40.70 35.36
C VAL A 200 5.39 41.41 34.05
N ARG A 201 6.33 41.22 33.13
CA ARG A 201 6.25 41.61 31.73
C ARG A 201 6.15 40.33 30.90
N SER A 202 5.17 40.26 30.00
CA SER A 202 4.82 39.02 29.30
C SER A 202 4.97 39.18 27.79
N PHE A 203 5.83 38.37 27.17
CA PHE A 203 6.13 38.43 25.73
C PHE A 203 6.03 37.06 25.07
N ALA A 204 5.39 37.01 23.91
CA ALA A 204 5.29 35.82 23.07
C ALA A 204 5.78 36.11 21.66
N ARG A 205 6.54 35.18 21.09
CA ARG A 205 6.94 35.18 19.68
C ARG A 205 6.61 33.87 19.03
N ILE A 206 6.09 33.98 17.80
CA ILE A 206 5.88 32.85 16.92
C ILE A 206 6.61 33.12 15.61
N THR A 207 7.53 32.23 15.28
CA THR A 207 8.17 32.18 13.97
C THR A 207 7.47 31.10 13.16
N ASP A 208 6.76 31.52 12.11
CA ASP A 208 6.15 30.60 11.16
C ASP A 208 7.15 30.28 10.05
N ALA A 209 7.67 29.06 10.04
CA ALA A 209 8.59 28.57 9.02
C ALA A 209 7.96 27.50 8.13
N ARG A 210 6.62 27.36 8.13
CA ARG A 210 5.93 26.26 7.44
C ARG A 210 6.16 26.27 5.93
N ALA A 211 6.22 27.44 5.30
CA ALA A 211 6.50 27.54 3.87
C ALA A 211 7.89 27.01 3.52
N VAL A 212 8.91 27.36 4.33
CA VAL A 212 10.27 26.85 4.19
C VAL A 212 10.32 25.35 4.48
N GLU A 213 9.61 24.90 5.52
CA GLU A 213 9.51 23.49 5.88
C GLU A 213 8.93 22.66 4.73
N ASP A 214 7.80 23.09 4.18
CA ASP A 214 7.13 22.41 3.09
C ASP A 214 8.02 22.40 1.83
N ASP A 215 8.81 23.45 1.57
CA ASP A 215 9.75 23.48 0.46
C ASP A 215 10.92 22.50 0.64
N VAL A 216 11.58 22.52 1.81
CA VAL A 216 12.66 21.58 2.12
C VAL A 216 12.14 20.15 2.12
N ARG A 217 11.00 19.89 2.75
CA ARG A 217 10.35 18.57 2.78
C ARG A 217 10.08 18.07 1.37
N ARG A 218 9.53 18.92 0.50
CA ARG A 218 9.30 18.58 -0.91
C ARG A 218 10.60 18.24 -1.62
N GLN A 219 11.64 19.07 -1.49
CA GLN A 219 12.92 18.82 -2.15
C GLN A 219 13.63 17.54 -1.63
N VAL A 220 13.48 17.22 -0.34
CA VAL A 220 14.09 16.03 0.28
C VAL A 220 13.29 14.76 0.00
N LEU A 221 11.96 14.79 0.09
CA LEU A 221 11.11 13.60 0.06
C LEU A 221 10.39 13.36 -1.27
N THR A 222 10.45 14.30 -2.23
CA THR A 222 9.96 14.00 -3.58
C THR A 222 10.87 12.95 -4.22
N VAL A 223 10.27 11.80 -4.54
CA VAL A 223 10.95 10.62 -5.08
C VAL A 223 10.24 10.08 -6.33
N THR A 224 9.21 10.78 -6.81
CA THR A 224 8.49 10.50 -8.06
C THR A 224 9.42 10.66 -9.27
N GLY A 225 9.51 9.62 -10.10
CA GLY A 225 10.26 9.61 -11.36
C GLY A 225 11.76 9.33 -11.22
N SER A 226 12.41 9.83 -10.16
CA SER A 226 13.83 9.54 -9.91
C SER A 226 14.12 9.33 -8.42
N LEU A 227 14.47 8.08 -8.08
CA LEU A 227 14.86 7.69 -6.74
C LEU A 227 16.20 8.31 -6.33
N PRO A 228 16.37 8.62 -5.03
CA PRO A 228 17.66 9.04 -4.49
C PRO A 228 18.69 7.93 -4.67
N ARG A 229 19.94 8.33 -4.93
CA ARG A 229 21.07 7.40 -4.84
C ARG A 229 21.38 7.17 -3.37
N PRO A 230 21.22 5.94 -2.86
CA PRO A 230 21.41 5.68 -1.44
C PRO A 230 22.90 5.68 -1.07
N THR A 231 23.19 6.03 0.17
CA THR A 231 24.53 5.90 0.75
C THR A 231 24.72 4.53 1.40
N ARG A 232 25.95 4.04 1.41
CA ARG A 232 26.32 2.83 2.15
C ARG A 232 26.27 3.13 3.65
N SER A 233 25.63 2.25 4.41
CA SER A 233 25.54 2.35 5.87
C SER A 233 26.93 2.37 6.54
N MET A 234 27.90 1.67 5.96
CA MET A 234 29.32 1.82 6.30
C MET A 234 30.03 2.73 5.29
N GLY A 235 30.63 3.80 5.80
CA GLY A 235 31.54 4.69 5.05
C GLY A 235 30.86 5.82 4.26
N GLY A 236 29.52 5.88 4.22
CA GLY A 236 28.77 7.03 3.68
C GLY A 236 28.89 7.26 2.18
N ALA A 237 29.64 6.43 1.45
CA ALA A 237 29.79 6.55 0.00
C ALA A 237 28.47 6.27 -0.71
N THR A 238 28.13 7.11 -1.69
CA THR A 238 26.95 6.93 -2.54
C THR A 238 27.09 5.71 -3.44
N VAL A 239 26.02 4.94 -3.63
CA VAL A 239 25.97 3.85 -4.60
C VAL A 239 25.71 4.43 -6.00
N ASP A 240 26.58 4.10 -6.96
CA ASP A 240 26.46 4.59 -8.33
C ASP A 240 25.26 3.98 -9.07
N ALA A 241 24.73 4.71 -10.04
CA ALA A 241 23.72 4.18 -10.94
C ALA A 241 24.35 3.15 -11.90
N TYR A 242 23.58 2.16 -12.33
CA TYR A 242 24.03 1.23 -13.37
C TYR A 242 24.31 1.98 -14.68
N THR A 243 25.38 1.62 -15.39
CA THR A 243 25.70 2.19 -16.72
C THR A 243 24.60 1.95 -17.75
N ASP A 244 23.99 0.75 -17.71
CA ASP A 244 22.82 0.40 -18.51
C ASP A 244 21.72 -0.19 -17.58
N PRO A 245 20.85 0.68 -17.05
CA PRO A 245 19.76 0.26 -16.17
C PRO A 245 18.76 -0.69 -16.84
N ALA A 246 18.48 -0.51 -18.13
CA ALA A 246 17.50 -1.31 -18.87
C ALA A 246 18.02 -2.75 -19.08
N ALA A 247 19.30 -2.91 -19.44
CA ALA A 247 19.92 -4.23 -19.50
C ALA A 247 19.92 -4.94 -18.14
N ARG A 248 20.08 -4.20 -17.04
CA ARG A 248 20.03 -4.77 -15.69
C ARG A 248 18.63 -5.24 -15.32
N VAL A 249 17.60 -4.49 -15.68
CA VAL A 249 16.19 -4.88 -15.53
C VAL A 249 15.89 -6.15 -16.34
N ALA A 250 16.33 -6.22 -17.60
CA ALA A 250 16.14 -7.40 -18.45
C ALA A 250 16.86 -8.64 -17.90
N TRP A 251 18.07 -8.46 -17.36
CA TRP A 251 18.80 -9.52 -16.67
C TRP A 251 18.01 -10.06 -15.46
N LEU A 252 17.44 -9.19 -14.62
CA LEU A 252 16.67 -9.61 -13.45
C LEU A 252 15.43 -10.41 -13.87
N SER A 253 14.69 -9.92 -14.87
CA SER A 253 13.51 -10.61 -15.40
C SER A 253 13.84 -12.02 -15.89
N ARG A 254 14.99 -12.19 -16.57
CA ARG A 254 15.45 -13.50 -17.05
C ARG A 254 15.83 -14.43 -15.90
N VAL A 255 16.62 -13.96 -14.92
CA VAL A 255 17.04 -14.77 -13.77
C VAL A 255 15.84 -15.21 -12.93
N TRP A 256 14.88 -14.31 -12.71
CA TRP A 256 13.62 -14.63 -12.05
C TRP A 256 12.84 -15.71 -12.82
N GLY A 257 12.72 -15.56 -14.15
CA GLY A 257 12.03 -16.53 -15.00
C GLY A 257 12.68 -17.92 -14.97
N GLU A 258 14.01 -17.97 -15.07
CA GLU A 258 14.79 -19.22 -15.01
C GLU A 258 14.62 -19.94 -13.66
N ARG A 259 14.67 -19.19 -12.55
CA ARG A 259 14.48 -19.72 -11.19
C ARG A 259 13.10 -20.32 -10.99
N HIS A 260 12.05 -19.65 -11.48
CA HIS A 260 10.66 -20.03 -11.19
C HIS A 260 9.98 -20.84 -12.30
N ALA A 261 10.64 -21.11 -13.43
CA ALA A 261 10.07 -21.87 -14.56
C ALA A 261 9.47 -23.21 -14.13
N ALA A 262 10.19 -24.00 -13.31
CA ALA A 262 9.72 -25.30 -12.82
C ALA A 262 8.54 -25.19 -11.82
N SER A 263 8.40 -24.04 -11.16
CA SER A 263 7.27 -23.75 -10.27
C SER A 263 6.00 -23.40 -11.06
N LEU A 264 6.15 -22.83 -12.26
CA LEU A 264 5.03 -22.48 -13.13
C LEU A 264 4.60 -23.62 -14.05
N ARG A 265 5.55 -24.47 -14.48
CA ARG A 265 5.29 -25.52 -15.46
C ARG A 265 6.11 -26.78 -15.15
N ARG A 266 5.45 -27.93 -15.11
CA ARG A 266 6.10 -29.23 -14.88
C ARG A 266 6.70 -29.76 -16.20
N PRO A 267 7.85 -30.44 -16.15
CA PRO A 267 8.41 -31.11 -17.33
C PRO A 267 7.53 -32.31 -17.71
N ALA A 268 7.15 -32.40 -18.99
CA ALA A 268 6.38 -33.51 -19.52
C ALA A 268 7.19 -34.81 -19.55
N ALA A 269 6.55 -35.96 -19.35
CA ALA A 269 7.20 -37.25 -19.49
C ALA A 269 7.49 -37.54 -20.97
N SER A 270 8.67 -38.09 -21.27
CA SER A 270 9.01 -38.51 -22.63
C SER A 270 8.15 -39.70 -23.05
N VAL A 271 7.49 -39.58 -24.22
CA VAL A 271 6.77 -40.68 -24.83
C VAL A 271 7.81 -41.61 -25.46
N ALA A 272 7.94 -42.83 -24.95
CA ALA A 272 8.93 -43.78 -25.46
C ALA A 272 8.64 -44.08 -26.95
N GLY A 273 9.63 -43.80 -27.80
CA GLY A 273 9.58 -44.13 -29.22
C GLY A 273 9.44 -45.64 -29.43
N ALA A 274 8.74 -46.04 -30.48
CA ALA A 274 8.49 -47.43 -30.82
C ALA A 274 9.81 -48.19 -31.05
N ASP A 275 10.16 -49.13 -30.18
CA ASP A 275 11.19 -50.11 -30.47
C ASP A 275 10.73 -50.98 -31.65
N GLU A 276 11.33 -50.83 -32.83
CA GLU A 276 11.15 -51.73 -33.97
C GLU A 276 11.79 -53.10 -33.66
N ARG A 277 11.07 -53.97 -32.94
CA ARG A 277 11.43 -55.39 -32.88
C ARG A 277 11.05 -56.07 -34.18
N SER A 278 12.03 -56.46 -34.98
CA SER A 278 11.84 -57.38 -36.11
C SER A 278 11.52 -58.78 -35.58
N ILE A 279 10.38 -59.35 -36.01
CA ILE A 279 9.96 -60.70 -35.63
C ILE A 279 10.76 -61.73 -36.45
N GLY A 280 11.22 -62.80 -35.80
CA GLY A 280 11.92 -63.91 -36.45
C GLY A 280 11.00 -64.81 -37.28
N PHE A 281 11.53 -65.39 -38.35
CA PHE A 281 10.84 -66.28 -39.30
C PHE A 281 10.02 -67.42 -38.64
N LEU A 282 10.50 -67.93 -37.50
CA LEU A 282 9.87 -69.03 -36.75
C LEU A 282 8.54 -68.65 -36.09
N ASP A 283 8.40 -67.40 -35.62
CA ASP A 283 7.16 -66.93 -34.96
C ASP A 283 6.05 -66.73 -35.99
N ALA A 284 6.39 -66.25 -37.19
CA ALA A 284 5.47 -66.12 -38.30
C ALA A 284 4.95 -67.50 -38.79
N LEU A 285 5.84 -68.50 -38.83
CA LEU A 285 5.47 -69.87 -39.23
C LEU A 285 4.48 -70.51 -38.25
N ARG A 286 4.69 -70.32 -36.94
CA ARG A 286 3.80 -70.83 -35.89
C ARG A 286 2.39 -70.23 -35.95
N LEU A 287 2.31 -68.93 -36.28
CA LEU A 287 1.05 -68.22 -36.51
C LEU A 287 0.29 -68.72 -37.74
N PHE A 288 1.00 -69.03 -38.83
CA PHE A 288 0.39 -69.56 -40.06
C PHE A 288 -0.28 -70.93 -39.86
N PHE A 289 0.42 -71.88 -39.22
CA PHE A 289 -0.14 -73.21 -38.96
C PHE A 289 -1.32 -73.17 -37.96
N SER A 290 -1.30 -72.26 -36.98
CA SER A 290 -2.41 -72.02 -36.06
C SER A 290 -3.67 -71.50 -36.78
N PHE A 291 -3.50 -70.62 -37.77
CA PHE A 291 -4.59 -70.13 -38.61
C PHE A 291 -5.17 -71.24 -39.49
N MET A 292 -4.30 -72.03 -40.13
CA MET A 292 -4.72 -73.10 -41.05
C MET A 292 -5.50 -74.20 -40.32
N PHE A 293 -5.04 -74.63 -39.14
CA PHE A 293 -5.72 -75.66 -38.34
C PHE A 293 -7.13 -75.21 -37.89
N LYS A 294 -7.30 -73.92 -37.55
CA LYS A 294 -8.60 -73.36 -37.10
C LYS A 294 -9.54 -72.97 -38.25
N ALA A 295 -9.01 -72.64 -39.43
CA ALA A 295 -9.81 -72.37 -40.62
C ALA A 295 -10.44 -73.66 -41.19
N LEU A 296 -9.75 -74.80 -41.11
CA LEU A 296 -10.25 -76.12 -41.54
C LEU A 296 -11.36 -76.69 -40.65
N LEU A 297 -11.39 -76.35 -39.36
CA LEU A 297 -12.43 -76.76 -38.40
C LEU A 297 -13.69 -75.87 -38.42
N GLY A 298 -13.82 -74.96 -39.39
CA GLY A 298 -15.07 -74.21 -39.63
C GLY A 298 -15.31 -72.97 -38.76
N ALA A 299 -14.32 -72.46 -38.01
CA ALA A 299 -14.51 -71.30 -37.14
C ALA A 299 -13.42 -70.20 -37.26
N PRO A 300 -13.17 -69.63 -38.47
CA PRO A 300 -12.17 -68.56 -38.66
C PRO A 300 -12.50 -67.27 -37.89
N ALA A 301 -13.78 -66.97 -37.67
CA ALA A 301 -14.21 -65.83 -36.87
C ALA A 301 -13.83 -65.95 -35.38
N ALA A 302 -13.61 -67.17 -34.87
CA ALA A 302 -13.21 -67.40 -33.47
C ALA A 302 -11.70 -67.16 -33.25
N TRP A 303 -10.86 -67.40 -34.25
CA TRP A 303 -9.43 -67.06 -34.19
C TRP A 303 -9.19 -65.56 -34.26
N ALA A 304 -9.85 -64.85 -35.18
CA ALA A 304 -9.77 -63.38 -35.24
C ALA A 304 -10.30 -62.75 -33.94
N ARG A 305 -11.40 -63.26 -33.39
CA ARG A 305 -11.89 -62.85 -32.06
C ARG A 305 -10.92 -63.20 -30.92
N GLY A 306 -10.23 -64.34 -30.98
CA GLY A 306 -9.24 -64.76 -29.97
C GLY A 306 -7.92 -63.98 -30.01
N VAL A 307 -7.49 -63.50 -31.17
CA VAL A 307 -6.31 -62.64 -31.35
C VAL A 307 -6.64 -61.17 -31.04
N VAL A 308 -7.90 -60.74 -31.26
CA VAL A 308 -8.41 -59.42 -30.87
C VAL A 308 -8.79 -59.35 -29.39
N HIS A 309 -8.97 -60.49 -28.69
CA HIS A 309 -9.31 -60.50 -27.27
C HIS A 309 -8.14 -60.39 -26.28
N SER A 310 -6.88 -60.38 -26.72
CA SER A 310 -5.73 -60.19 -25.81
C SER A 310 -5.19 -58.76 -25.72
N VAL A 311 -5.94 -57.76 -26.23
CA VAL A 311 -5.66 -56.32 -26.00
C VAL A 311 -6.96 -55.60 -25.58
N LYS A 312 -7.87 -56.33 -24.92
CA LYS A 312 -9.03 -55.75 -24.23
C LYS A 312 -8.94 -56.02 -22.74
N THR A 313 -7.94 -55.42 -22.11
CA THR A 313 -7.98 -55.14 -20.67
C THR A 313 -7.56 -53.68 -20.50
N SER A 314 -8.58 -52.86 -20.27
CA SER A 314 -8.56 -51.55 -19.61
C SER A 314 -7.59 -50.47 -20.10
N VAL A 315 -8.01 -49.69 -21.11
CA VAL A 315 -8.12 -48.22 -20.98
C VAL A 315 -9.36 -47.78 -21.78
N ALA A 316 -10.20 -46.97 -21.17
CA ALA A 316 -11.63 -46.85 -21.41
C ALA A 316 -12.05 -46.02 -22.65
N LEU A 317 -12.94 -46.61 -23.46
CA LEU A 317 -13.78 -45.91 -24.45
C LEU A 317 -14.80 -44.94 -23.78
N THR A 318 -14.99 -45.05 -22.46
CA THR A 318 -15.85 -44.18 -21.65
C THR A 318 -15.17 -42.86 -21.25
N THR A 319 -13.82 -42.81 -21.22
CA THR A 319 -13.05 -41.63 -20.74
C THR A 319 -12.93 -40.53 -21.79
N ALA A 320 -12.94 -40.88 -23.09
CA ALA A 320 -12.80 -39.92 -24.18
C ALA A 320 -14.04 -39.03 -24.40
N ASN A 321 -15.26 -39.59 -24.27
CA ASN A 321 -16.48 -38.81 -24.46
C ASN A 321 -16.77 -37.84 -23.31
N VAL A 322 -16.34 -38.16 -22.08
CA VAL A 322 -16.48 -37.27 -20.92
C VAL A 322 -15.46 -36.12 -20.99
N VAL A 323 -14.26 -36.38 -21.52
CA VAL A 323 -13.17 -35.39 -21.65
C VAL A 323 -13.23 -34.59 -22.96
N PHE A 324 -13.86 -35.09 -24.04
CA PHE A 324 -13.87 -34.43 -25.36
C PHE A 324 -15.26 -34.31 -26.02
N GLY A 325 -16.35 -34.57 -25.28
CA GLY A 325 -17.71 -34.37 -25.79
C GLY A 325 -18.00 -32.91 -26.18
N PRO A 326 -19.07 -32.65 -26.95
CA PRO A 326 -19.42 -31.31 -27.47
C PRO A 326 -19.67 -30.23 -26.39
N ASN A 327 -19.63 -30.60 -25.10
CA ASN A 327 -19.78 -29.71 -23.94
C ASN A 327 -18.64 -29.86 -22.91
N SER A 328 -17.49 -30.44 -23.27
CA SER A 328 -16.39 -30.66 -22.31
C SER A 328 -15.64 -29.35 -22.00
N PRO A 329 -15.29 -29.06 -20.72
CA PRO A 329 -14.41 -27.96 -20.36
C PRO A 329 -13.05 -27.98 -21.07
N VAL A 330 -12.52 -29.16 -21.44
CA VAL A 330 -11.29 -29.27 -22.25
C VAL A 330 -11.51 -28.75 -23.67
N SER A 331 -12.71 -28.93 -24.24
CA SER A 331 -13.03 -28.40 -25.57
C SER A 331 -13.04 -26.86 -25.59
N VAL A 332 -13.42 -26.22 -24.47
CA VAL A 332 -13.37 -24.76 -24.32
C VAL A 332 -11.92 -24.27 -24.28
N VAL A 333 -11.04 -24.96 -23.54
CA VAL A 333 -9.60 -24.64 -23.50
C VAL A 333 -8.95 -24.80 -24.89
N VAL A 334 -9.32 -25.84 -25.64
CA VAL A 334 -8.80 -26.10 -26.98
C VAL A 334 -9.38 -25.12 -28.02
N GLY A 335 -10.68 -24.84 -27.95
CA GLY A 335 -11.38 -23.99 -28.90
C GLY A 335 -11.14 -22.50 -28.68
N GLY A 336 -10.83 -22.07 -27.44
CA GLY A 336 -10.63 -20.66 -27.11
C GLY A 336 -11.88 -19.79 -27.22
N VAL A 337 -13.04 -20.41 -27.44
CA VAL A 337 -14.34 -19.77 -27.63
C VAL A 337 -15.37 -20.45 -26.75
N ASP A 338 -16.34 -19.67 -26.28
CA ASP A 338 -17.47 -20.20 -25.54
C ASP A 338 -18.54 -20.82 -26.46
N GLN A 339 -19.64 -21.30 -25.87
CA GLN A 339 -20.75 -21.94 -26.60
C GLN A 339 -21.45 -21.00 -27.59
N SER A 340 -21.27 -19.69 -27.45
CA SER A 340 -21.82 -18.66 -28.34
C SER A 340 -20.85 -18.23 -29.44
N GLY A 341 -19.65 -18.81 -29.49
CA GLY A 341 -18.61 -18.46 -30.47
C GLY A 341 -17.82 -17.21 -30.11
N VAL A 342 -17.98 -16.69 -28.89
CA VAL A 342 -17.25 -15.51 -28.40
C VAL A 342 -15.89 -15.95 -27.85
N THR A 343 -14.84 -15.21 -28.22
CA THR A 343 -13.47 -15.45 -27.73
C THR A 343 -13.42 -15.29 -26.21
N MET A 344 -12.93 -16.31 -25.52
CA MET A 344 -12.84 -16.30 -24.07
C MET A 344 -11.57 -15.60 -23.59
N GLY A 345 -11.69 -14.83 -22.51
CA GLY A 345 -10.55 -14.25 -21.81
C GLY A 345 -9.74 -15.31 -21.06
N TRP A 346 -8.49 -14.99 -20.74
CA TRP A 346 -7.57 -15.94 -20.10
C TRP A 346 -8.09 -16.46 -18.74
N ARG A 347 -8.82 -15.65 -17.96
CA ARG A 347 -9.47 -16.08 -16.71
C ARG A 347 -10.49 -17.19 -16.93
N GLN A 348 -11.28 -17.05 -17.99
CA GLN A 348 -12.30 -18.04 -18.36
C GLN A 348 -11.63 -19.34 -18.84
N LEU A 349 -10.53 -19.24 -19.59
CA LEU A 349 -9.73 -20.40 -20.00
C LEU A 349 -9.11 -21.12 -18.79
N SER A 350 -8.57 -20.38 -17.82
CA SER A 350 -8.04 -20.95 -16.57
C SER A 350 -9.14 -21.64 -15.74
N GLN A 351 -10.32 -21.02 -15.63
CA GLN A 351 -11.48 -21.63 -14.96
C GLN A 351 -11.95 -22.90 -15.69
N ALA A 352 -11.98 -22.89 -17.02
CA ALA A 352 -12.31 -24.07 -17.82
C ALA A 352 -11.27 -25.19 -17.63
N ALA A 353 -9.98 -24.84 -17.50
CA ALA A 353 -8.91 -25.79 -17.19
C ALA A 353 -9.06 -26.36 -15.77
N LEU A 354 -9.41 -25.54 -14.77
CA LEU A 354 -9.68 -26.00 -13.41
C LEU A 354 -10.89 -26.95 -13.37
N GLN A 355 -11.98 -26.61 -14.06
CA GLN A 355 -13.14 -27.48 -14.20
C GLN A 355 -12.76 -28.79 -14.92
N ALA A 356 -12.01 -28.71 -16.01
CA ALA A 356 -11.50 -29.88 -16.73
C ALA A 356 -10.70 -30.81 -15.80
N SER A 357 -9.77 -30.26 -15.03
CA SER A 357 -8.96 -31.02 -14.05
C SER A 357 -9.84 -31.75 -13.03
N ASN A 358 -10.88 -31.10 -12.51
CA ASN A 358 -11.81 -31.69 -11.55
C ASN A 358 -12.71 -32.77 -12.15
N THR A 359 -13.01 -32.70 -13.45
CA THR A 359 -13.87 -33.67 -14.17
C THR A 359 -13.12 -34.88 -14.75
N MET A 360 -11.79 -34.84 -14.85
CA MET A 360 -11.00 -35.95 -15.40
C MET A 360 -11.02 -37.19 -14.48
N PRO A 361 -11.14 -38.42 -15.02
CA PRO A 361 -11.21 -39.63 -14.20
C PRO A 361 -9.96 -39.88 -13.36
N GLN A 362 -10.14 -40.39 -12.14
CA GLN A 362 -9.05 -40.74 -11.20
C GLN A 362 -8.10 -41.83 -11.74
N GLU A 363 -8.54 -42.62 -12.72
CA GLU A 363 -7.76 -43.68 -13.38
C GLU A 363 -6.63 -43.15 -14.26
N ILE A 364 -6.69 -41.88 -14.68
CA ILE A 364 -5.55 -41.18 -15.31
C ILE A 364 -4.63 -40.73 -14.19
N THR A 365 -3.41 -41.28 -14.12
CA THR A 365 -2.47 -41.04 -13.02
C THR A 365 -2.37 -39.56 -12.68
N SER A 366 -2.94 -39.17 -11.54
CA SER A 366 -2.76 -37.84 -10.97
C SER A 366 -1.31 -37.69 -10.51
N SER A 367 -0.75 -36.49 -10.57
CA SER A 367 0.49 -36.21 -9.84
C SER A 367 0.26 -36.46 -8.34
N PRO A 368 1.19 -37.09 -7.60
CA PRO A 368 1.02 -37.41 -6.17
C PRO A 368 0.92 -36.18 -5.25
N VAL A 369 1.02 -34.97 -5.79
CA VAL A 369 0.93 -33.71 -5.05
C VAL A 369 -0.36 -32.99 -5.44
N GLN A 370 -1.44 -33.26 -4.71
CA GLN A 370 -2.69 -32.48 -4.73
C GLN A 370 -2.67 -31.30 -3.75
N VAL A 371 -1.49 -30.84 -3.34
CA VAL A 371 -1.36 -29.61 -2.54
C VAL A 371 -1.45 -28.42 -3.49
N ARG A 372 -2.36 -27.47 -3.22
CA ARG A 372 -2.46 -26.20 -3.94
C ARG A 372 -1.06 -25.60 -4.09
N ARG A 373 -0.66 -25.34 -5.34
CA ARG A 373 0.68 -24.85 -5.66
C ARG A 373 0.83 -23.45 -5.06
N SER A 374 1.86 -23.25 -4.23
CA SER A 374 2.16 -21.91 -3.68
C SER A 374 3.08 -21.14 -4.62
N PHE A 375 2.77 -19.87 -4.83
CA PHE A 375 3.57 -18.91 -5.60
C PHE A 375 4.23 -17.85 -4.70
N THR A 376 4.22 -18.06 -3.38
CA THR A 376 4.77 -17.12 -2.39
C THR A 376 6.20 -16.67 -2.72
N GLU A 377 7.09 -17.61 -3.00
CA GLU A 377 8.51 -17.30 -3.29
C GLU A 377 8.67 -16.50 -4.58
N LEU A 378 7.79 -16.73 -5.55
CA LEU A 378 7.81 -16.04 -6.85
C LEU A 378 7.50 -14.54 -6.68
N TRP A 379 6.56 -14.19 -5.81
CA TRP A 379 6.22 -12.80 -5.50
C TRP A 379 7.21 -12.13 -4.54
N ARG A 380 7.74 -12.87 -3.55
CA ARG A 380 8.80 -12.37 -2.67
C ARG A 380 10.05 -12.02 -3.45
N ASP A 381 10.51 -12.93 -4.32
CA ASP A 381 11.69 -12.70 -5.15
C ASP A 381 11.47 -11.53 -6.14
N LEU A 382 10.28 -11.39 -6.72
CA LEU A 382 9.94 -10.23 -7.57
C LEU A 382 10.04 -8.91 -6.80
N ARG A 383 9.40 -8.84 -5.62
CA ARG A 383 9.42 -7.66 -4.74
C ARG A 383 10.85 -7.33 -4.31
N ASP A 384 11.56 -8.30 -3.75
CA ASP A 384 12.91 -8.11 -3.19
C ASP A 384 13.93 -7.79 -4.29
N GLY A 385 13.79 -8.39 -5.47
CA GLY A 385 14.58 -8.06 -6.65
C GLY A 385 14.32 -6.64 -7.16
N ALA A 386 13.06 -6.22 -7.25
CA ALA A 386 12.68 -4.87 -7.68
C ALA A 386 13.19 -3.80 -6.69
N ILE A 387 12.96 -4.01 -5.39
CA ILE A 387 13.49 -3.14 -4.33
C ILE A 387 15.02 -3.12 -4.37
N GLY A 388 15.67 -4.28 -4.54
CA GLY A 388 17.11 -4.42 -4.64
C GLY A 388 17.72 -3.64 -5.81
N LEU A 389 17.09 -3.66 -6.99
CA LEU A 389 17.52 -2.82 -8.11
C LEU A 389 17.42 -1.32 -7.83
N ALA A 390 16.35 -0.91 -7.13
CA ALA A 390 16.07 0.49 -6.84
C ALA A 390 17.01 1.10 -5.77
N GLN A 391 17.38 0.31 -4.76
CA GLN A 391 18.15 0.80 -3.61
C GLN A 391 19.56 0.19 -3.48
N GLY A 392 19.94 -0.75 -4.35
CA GLY A 392 21.26 -1.39 -4.33
C GLY A 392 21.45 -2.40 -3.18
N SER A 393 20.36 -2.94 -2.62
CA SER A 393 20.43 -4.05 -1.66
C SER A 393 20.63 -5.39 -2.37
N SER A 394 21.20 -6.37 -1.68
CA SER A 394 21.33 -7.72 -2.23
C SER A 394 19.97 -8.42 -2.33
N CYS A 395 19.88 -9.35 -3.27
CA CYS A 395 18.84 -10.38 -3.33
C CYS A 395 19.53 -11.68 -3.73
N GLU A 396 19.89 -12.50 -2.74
CA GLU A 396 20.69 -13.72 -2.95
C GLU A 396 19.98 -14.73 -3.85
N ASN A 397 18.66 -14.87 -3.67
CA ASN A 397 17.80 -15.74 -4.46
C ASN A 397 17.86 -15.46 -5.97
N LEU A 398 18.08 -14.20 -6.34
CA LEU A 398 18.20 -13.73 -7.73
C LEU A 398 19.64 -13.36 -8.10
N THR A 399 20.63 -13.75 -7.30
CA THR A 399 22.07 -13.47 -7.52
C THR A 399 22.40 -11.98 -7.70
N LEU A 400 21.61 -11.11 -7.08
CA LEU A 400 21.82 -9.65 -7.10
C LEU A 400 22.78 -9.27 -5.95
N PRO A 401 24.02 -8.81 -6.24
CA PRO A 401 24.96 -8.43 -5.20
C PRO A 401 24.63 -7.07 -4.61
N ALA A 402 24.90 -6.90 -3.31
CA ALA A 402 24.76 -5.60 -2.65
C ALA A 402 25.74 -4.58 -3.24
N TYR A 403 25.31 -3.32 -3.30
CA TYR A 403 26.09 -2.15 -3.74
C TYR A 403 26.61 -2.20 -5.19
N ALA A 404 26.10 -3.12 -6.01
CA ALA A 404 26.52 -3.28 -7.40
C ALA A 404 26.06 -2.12 -8.31
N GLY A 405 24.99 -1.43 -7.93
CA GLY A 405 24.46 -0.25 -8.61
C GLY A 405 23.00 -0.03 -8.25
N VAL A 406 22.45 1.10 -8.70
CA VAL A 406 21.02 1.43 -8.55
C VAL A 406 20.35 1.81 -9.87
N VAL A 407 19.06 1.47 -9.98
CA VAL A 407 18.15 1.96 -11.02
C VAL A 407 17.37 3.12 -10.40
N THR A 408 17.72 4.35 -10.76
CA THR A 408 17.07 5.55 -10.20
C THR A 408 15.74 5.86 -10.87
N ASP A 409 15.60 5.56 -12.16
CA ASP A 409 14.33 5.75 -12.88
C ASP A 409 13.34 4.65 -12.50
N THR A 410 12.32 5.02 -11.72
CA THR A 410 11.27 4.10 -11.26
C THR A 410 10.48 3.50 -12.41
N SER A 411 10.36 4.22 -13.53
CA SER A 411 9.56 3.79 -14.68
C SER A 411 10.14 2.55 -15.35
N LEU A 412 11.45 2.31 -15.21
CA LEU A 412 12.10 1.08 -15.69
C LEU A 412 11.73 -0.15 -14.86
N ILE A 413 11.29 0.03 -13.61
CA ILE A 413 10.84 -1.07 -12.76
C ILE A 413 9.33 -1.24 -12.92
N ALA A 414 8.57 -0.21 -12.55
CA ALA A 414 7.12 -0.23 -12.59
C ALA A 414 6.59 0.90 -13.51
N PRO A 415 5.70 0.59 -14.48
CA PRO A 415 5.10 1.62 -15.32
C PRO A 415 4.28 2.62 -14.47
N PRO A 416 4.29 3.93 -14.75
CA PRO A 416 3.44 4.88 -14.04
C PRO A 416 1.94 4.61 -14.30
N LEU A 417 1.07 4.99 -13.36
CA LEU A 417 -0.40 4.77 -13.45
C LEU A 417 -1.12 5.70 -14.44
N ASP A 418 -0.39 6.62 -15.08
CA ASP A 418 -0.91 7.58 -16.04
C ASP A 418 -0.99 6.98 -17.47
N ALA A 419 -1.06 7.86 -18.48
CA ALA A 419 -1.17 7.48 -19.89
C ALA A 419 0.07 6.75 -20.43
N GLU A 420 1.22 6.77 -19.73
CA GLU A 420 2.39 6.02 -20.17
C GLU A 420 2.32 4.54 -19.80
N GLY A 421 1.84 4.20 -18.60
CA GLY A 421 1.73 2.80 -18.15
C GLY A 421 0.31 2.22 -18.22
N SER A 422 -0.69 3.01 -18.60
CA SER A 422 -2.04 2.54 -18.87
C SER A 422 -2.62 3.09 -20.17
N PHE A 423 -3.41 2.26 -20.87
CA PHE A 423 -4.14 2.64 -22.07
C PHE A 423 -5.64 2.62 -21.77
N LEU A 424 -6.31 3.77 -21.89
CA LEU A 424 -7.74 3.91 -21.64
C LEU A 424 -8.49 4.02 -22.97
N PHE A 425 -9.47 3.15 -23.18
CA PHE A 425 -10.43 3.27 -24.27
C PHE A 425 -11.44 4.36 -23.93
N THR A 426 -11.31 5.54 -24.54
CA THR A 426 -12.25 6.65 -24.35
C THR A 426 -13.59 6.41 -25.05
N GLU A 427 -13.59 5.65 -26.13
CA GLU A 427 -14.76 5.27 -26.92
C GLU A 427 -14.79 3.74 -27.11
N ALA A 428 -15.98 3.20 -27.42
CA ALA A 428 -16.14 1.78 -27.68
C ALA A 428 -15.59 1.42 -29.07
N VAL A 429 -14.74 0.39 -29.14
CA VAL A 429 -14.11 -0.08 -30.39
C VAL A 429 -14.44 -1.55 -30.59
N GLY A 430 -15.45 -1.83 -31.41
CA GLY A 430 -15.91 -3.20 -31.65
C GLY A 430 -16.52 -3.81 -30.39
N PRO A 431 -16.03 -4.97 -29.91
CA PRO A 431 -16.49 -5.60 -28.67
C PRO A 431 -15.93 -4.93 -27.40
N ILE A 432 -14.96 -4.01 -27.52
CA ILE A 432 -14.28 -3.40 -26.37
C ILE A 432 -15.08 -2.17 -25.91
N PRO A 433 -15.60 -2.15 -24.67
CA PRO A 433 -16.38 -1.02 -24.18
C PRO A 433 -15.51 0.19 -23.84
N ALA A 434 -16.11 1.39 -23.93
CA ALA A 434 -15.51 2.61 -23.40
C ALA A 434 -15.29 2.48 -21.89
N GLY A 435 -14.20 3.06 -21.38
CA GLY A 435 -13.75 2.92 -20.00
C GLY A 435 -12.87 1.70 -19.74
N THR A 436 -12.70 0.79 -20.72
CA THR A 436 -11.74 -0.33 -20.60
C THR A 436 -10.34 0.23 -20.41
N ARG A 437 -9.62 -0.25 -19.40
CA ARG A 437 -8.24 0.19 -19.11
C ARG A 437 -7.29 -0.99 -19.17
N LEU A 438 -6.29 -0.91 -20.05
CA LEU A 438 -5.20 -1.87 -20.14
C LEU A 438 -4.03 -1.39 -19.29
N MET A 439 -3.48 -2.29 -18.48
CA MET A 439 -2.24 -2.06 -17.74
C MET A 439 -1.07 -2.58 -18.57
N ALA A 440 0.04 -1.85 -18.60
CA ALA A 440 1.23 -2.24 -19.39
C ALA A 440 1.83 -3.60 -19.00
N TRP A 441 1.55 -4.11 -17.79
CA TRP A 441 1.99 -5.42 -17.34
C TRP A 441 1.01 -6.56 -17.68
N ASP A 442 -0.27 -6.27 -17.97
CA ASP A 442 -1.29 -7.29 -18.27
C ASP A 442 -1.23 -7.77 -19.73
N GLN A 443 -0.17 -8.50 -20.05
CA GLN A 443 0.11 -9.02 -21.40
C GLN A 443 -0.96 -9.99 -21.92
N LEU A 444 -1.62 -10.81 -21.09
CA LEU A 444 -2.68 -11.70 -21.57
C LEU A 444 -3.91 -10.92 -22.02
N GLU A 445 -4.28 -9.86 -21.30
CA GLU A 445 -5.38 -8.99 -21.70
C GLU A 445 -5.03 -8.12 -22.92
N ILE A 446 -3.80 -7.62 -22.99
CA ILE A 446 -3.29 -6.91 -24.18
C ILE A 446 -3.36 -7.81 -25.42
N HIS A 447 -2.87 -9.05 -25.35
CA HIS A 447 -2.92 -9.99 -26.47
C HIS A 447 -4.36 -10.33 -26.88
N ARG A 448 -5.29 -10.48 -25.93
CA ARG A 448 -6.71 -10.70 -26.21
C ARG A 448 -7.29 -9.53 -27.01
N VAL A 449 -7.07 -8.31 -26.53
CA VAL A 449 -7.53 -7.08 -27.18
C VAL A 449 -6.91 -6.90 -28.57
N GLN A 450 -5.61 -7.14 -28.71
CA GLN A 450 -4.93 -7.08 -30.01
C GLN A 450 -5.51 -8.10 -30.99
N ALA A 451 -5.81 -9.32 -30.55
CA ALA A 451 -6.42 -10.36 -31.39
C ALA A 451 -7.82 -9.94 -31.87
N GLU A 452 -8.65 -9.38 -30.98
CA GLU A 452 -10.00 -8.89 -31.32
C GLU A 452 -9.94 -7.71 -32.29
N LEU A 453 -9.07 -6.72 -32.04
CA LEU A 453 -8.89 -5.58 -32.93
C LEU A 453 -8.32 -6.00 -34.29
N THR A 454 -7.42 -6.99 -34.32
CA THR A 454 -6.88 -7.56 -35.57
C THR A 454 -7.97 -8.25 -36.38
N ALA A 455 -8.83 -9.03 -35.73
CA ALA A 455 -9.95 -9.69 -36.38
C ALA A 455 -10.95 -8.67 -36.96
N LEU A 456 -11.26 -7.63 -36.18
CA LEU A 456 -12.16 -6.54 -36.61
C LEU A 456 -11.57 -5.71 -37.74
N ALA A 457 -10.27 -5.39 -37.68
CA ALA A 457 -9.57 -4.63 -38.72
C ALA A 457 -9.51 -5.37 -40.07
N ARG A 458 -9.60 -6.71 -40.07
CA ARG A 458 -9.66 -7.56 -41.27
C ARG A 458 -11.07 -7.81 -41.79
N SER A 459 -12.09 -7.36 -41.07
CA SER A 459 -13.50 -7.54 -41.45
C SER A 459 -13.98 -6.42 -42.40
N ASN A 460 -15.10 -6.64 -43.08
CA ASN A 460 -15.77 -5.60 -43.89
C ASN A 460 -16.63 -4.62 -43.04
N ASP A 461 -16.39 -4.52 -41.73
CA ASP A 461 -17.13 -3.64 -40.83
C ASP A 461 -16.71 -2.17 -41.03
N PRO A 462 -17.65 -1.19 -41.03
CA PRO A 462 -17.33 0.24 -41.06
C PRO A 462 -16.32 0.71 -40.00
N ARG A 463 -16.19 -0.04 -38.89
CA ARG A 463 -15.28 0.24 -37.77
C ARG A 463 -13.87 -0.31 -37.99
N ALA A 464 -13.60 -1.06 -39.06
CA ALA A 464 -12.31 -1.70 -39.33
C ALA A 464 -11.15 -0.68 -39.36
N ALA A 465 -11.35 0.51 -39.95
CA ALA A 465 -10.33 1.56 -39.99
C ALA A 465 -10.00 2.13 -38.59
N THR A 466 -11.01 2.29 -37.73
CA THR A 466 -10.80 2.73 -36.34
C THR A 466 -10.11 1.64 -35.53
N ALA A 467 -10.49 0.38 -35.70
CA ALA A 467 -9.82 -0.76 -35.06
C ALA A 467 -8.33 -0.85 -35.44
N GLY A 468 -8.00 -0.66 -36.73
CA GLY A 468 -6.61 -0.64 -37.20
C GLY A 468 -5.79 0.52 -36.63
N ARG A 469 -6.37 1.70 -36.46
CA ARG A 469 -5.72 2.86 -35.83
C ARG A 469 -5.40 2.60 -34.36
N VAL A 470 -6.42 2.15 -33.60
CA VAL A 470 -6.28 1.87 -32.16
C VAL A 470 -5.30 0.72 -31.92
N LEU A 471 -5.29 -0.29 -32.78
CA LEU A 471 -4.29 -1.36 -32.74
C LEU A 471 -2.86 -0.81 -32.87
N ALA A 472 -2.61 0.08 -33.83
CA ALA A 472 -1.30 0.70 -34.00
C ALA A 472 -0.88 1.58 -32.80
N GLU A 473 -1.84 2.27 -32.18
CA GLU A 473 -1.61 3.04 -30.95
C GLU A 473 -1.21 2.14 -29.78
N ILE A 474 -1.90 1.00 -29.62
CA ILE A 474 -1.58 -0.01 -28.60
C ILE A 474 -0.20 -0.62 -28.85
N ASP A 475 0.14 -0.99 -30.09
CA ASP A 475 1.44 -1.56 -30.44
C ASP A 475 2.58 -0.57 -30.14
N ALA A 476 2.40 0.70 -30.48
CA ALA A 476 3.37 1.75 -30.16
C ALA A 476 3.51 1.96 -28.64
N TRP A 477 2.40 1.93 -27.90
CA TRP A 477 2.37 2.04 -26.44
C TRP A 477 3.05 0.84 -25.75
N GLN A 478 2.80 -0.38 -26.22
CA GLN A 478 3.44 -1.60 -25.74
C GLN A 478 4.95 -1.56 -26.01
N GLY A 479 5.36 -1.08 -27.19
CA GLY A 479 6.78 -0.92 -27.56
C GLY A 479 7.55 -0.02 -26.61
N ARG A 480 6.94 1.06 -26.10
CA ARG A 480 7.54 1.95 -25.09
C ARG A 480 7.65 1.32 -23.71
N ASN A 481 6.76 0.39 -23.39
CA ASN A 481 6.69 -0.28 -22.08
C ASN A 481 7.52 -1.57 -22.00
N GLY A 482 7.88 -2.17 -23.14
CA GLY A 482 8.49 -3.51 -23.19
C GLY A 482 9.84 -3.66 -22.49
N GLN A 483 10.56 -2.57 -22.23
CA GLN A 483 11.84 -2.60 -21.51
C GLN A 483 11.68 -2.53 -19.98
N ARG A 484 10.48 -2.29 -19.46
CA ARG A 484 10.21 -2.14 -18.03
C ARG A 484 10.09 -3.52 -17.36
N LEU A 485 10.45 -3.64 -16.08
CA LEU A 485 10.49 -4.94 -15.37
C LEU A 485 9.14 -5.64 -15.35
N LEU A 486 8.08 -4.96 -14.88
CA LEU A 486 6.76 -5.60 -14.75
C LEU A 486 6.20 -6.10 -16.11
N PRO A 487 6.23 -5.31 -17.20
CA PRO A 487 5.88 -5.83 -18.53
C PRO A 487 6.69 -7.05 -18.98
N GLN A 488 8.00 -7.10 -18.69
CA GLN A 488 8.83 -8.27 -19.03
C GLN A 488 8.43 -9.52 -18.23
N ILE A 489 8.12 -9.37 -16.94
CA ILE A 489 7.61 -10.46 -16.09
C ILE A 489 6.25 -10.95 -16.60
N GLY A 490 5.34 -10.01 -16.89
CA GLY A 490 4.02 -10.32 -17.46
C GLY A 490 4.11 -11.04 -18.80
N ASN A 491 5.07 -10.67 -19.65
CA ASN A 491 5.33 -11.33 -20.92
C ASN A 491 5.88 -12.75 -20.73
N GLY A 492 6.78 -12.94 -19.75
CA GLY A 492 7.28 -14.26 -19.38
C GLY A 492 6.16 -15.21 -18.94
N LEU A 493 5.27 -14.74 -18.06
CA LEU A 493 4.12 -15.51 -17.59
C LEU A 493 3.12 -15.81 -18.72
N ALA A 494 2.80 -14.80 -19.54
CA ALA A 494 1.90 -14.96 -20.69
C ALA A 494 2.47 -15.95 -21.72
N THR A 495 3.79 -15.92 -21.95
CA THR A 495 4.47 -16.85 -22.85
C THR A 495 4.35 -18.30 -22.36
N ILE A 496 4.57 -18.55 -21.07
CA ILE A 496 4.43 -19.88 -20.48
C ILE A 496 2.96 -20.36 -20.58
N PHE A 497 2.00 -19.49 -20.27
CA PHE A 497 0.57 -19.78 -20.36
C PHE A 497 0.16 -20.19 -21.79
N GLU A 498 0.52 -19.39 -22.80
CA GLU A 498 0.19 -19.66 -24.21
C GLU A 498 0.93 -20.87 -24.76
N GLN A 499 2.15 -21.17 -24.28
CA GLN A 499 2.84 -22.41 -24.63
C GLN A 499 2.09 -23.62 -24.08
N THR A 500 1.74 -23.62 -22.80
CA THR A 500 0.97 -24.71 -22.17
C THR A 500 -0.38 -24.91 -22.88
N ARG A 501 -1.07 -23.83 -23.27
CA ARG A 501 -2.31 -23.91 -24.04
C ARG A 501 -2.10 -24.58 -25.41
N ARG A 502 -1.06 -24.20 -26.16
CA ARG A 502 -0.70 -24.82 -27.44
C ARG A 502 -0.36 -26.31 -27.29
N ASP A 503 0.29 -26.67 -26.19
CA ASP A 503 0.59 -28.07 -25.89
C ASP A 503 -0.67 -28.88 -25.59
N ILE A 504 -1.65 -28.30 -24.87
CA ILE A 504 -2.98 -28.92 -24.67
C ILE A 504 -3.69 -29.14 -26.01
N VAL A 505 -3.68 -28.15 -26.91
CA VAL A 505 -4.26 -28.28 -28.26
C VAL A 505 -3.58 -29.42 -29.00
N THR A 506 -2.26 -29.44 -29.05
CA THR A 506 -1.47 -30.47 -29.75
C THR A 506 -1.73 -31.87 -29.17
N MET A 507 -1.72 -32.02 -27.85
CA MET A 507 -2.01 -33.29 -27.18
C MET A 507 -3.46 -33.73 -27.41
N SER A 508 -4.42 -32.80 -27.44
CA SER A 508 -5.82 -33.11 -27.73
C SER A 508 -6.02 -33.60 -29.17
N GLU A 509 -5.32 -33.00 -30.13
CA GLU A 509 -5.31 -33.44 -31.53
C GLU A 509 -4.66 -34.82 -31.68
N GLN A 510 -3.55 -35.07 -30.97
CA GLN A 510 -2.93 -36.40 -30.92
C GLN A 510 -3.90 -37.44 -30.36
N VAL A 511 -4.60 -37.16 -29.26
CA VAL A 511 -5.60 -38.07 -28.70
C VAL A 511 -6.75 -38.32 -29.68
N ARG A 512 -7.26 -37.28 -30.36
CA ARG A 512 -8.30 -37.43 -31.40
C ARG A 512 -7.81 -38.27 -32.58
N ALA A 513 -6.61 -38.01 -33.09
CA ALA A 513 -6.02 -38.76 -34.20
C ALA A 513 -5.77 -40.23 -33.86
N LEU A 514 -5.37 -40.53 -32.62
CA LEU A 514 -5.23 -41.90 -32.12
C LEU A 514 -6.59 -42.61 -31.95
N GLN A 515 -7.69 -41.86 -31.86
CA GLN A 515 -9.06 -42.39 -31.73
C GLN A 515 -9.81 -42.50 -33.07
N SER A 516 -9.52 -41.62 -34.04
CA SER A 516 -10.35 -41.43 -35.24
C SER A 516 -10.05 -42.39 -36.40
N ASP A 517 -9.46 -43.57 -36.17
CA ASP A 517 -9.10 -44.49 -37.27
C ASP A 517 -9.92 -45.80 -37.26
N ASP A 518 -10.51 -46.05 -38.42
CA ASP A 518 -11.66 -46.91 -38.74
C ASP A 518 -11.29 -48.42 -38.71
N THR A 519 -10.99 -48.93 -37.52
CA THR A 519 -10.37 -50.26 -37.31
C THR A 519 -11.31 -51.46 -37.50
N LEU A 520 -12.60 -51.28 -37.79
CA LEU A 520 -13.56 -52.40 -37.93
C LEU A 520 -14.21 -52.50 -39.31
N ALA A 521 -14.43 -51.39 -40.02
CA ALA A 521 -15.11 -51.40 -41.32
C ALA A 521 -14.23 -51.96 -42.47
N GLY A 522 -12.91 -51.79 -42.39
CA GLY A 522 -11.96 -52.31 -43.40
C GLY A 522 -11.72 -53.84 -43.33
N ILE A 523 -12.04 -54.48 -42.21
CA ILE A 523 -11.69 -55.89 -41.94
C ILE A 523 -12.73 -56.85 -42.54
N GLU A 524 -14.03 -56.50 -42.51
CA GLU A 524 -15.10 -57.37 -42.99
C GLU A 524 -15.16 -57.47 -44.53
N SER A 525 -14.86 -56.37 -45.24
CA SER A 525 -14.98 -56.32 -46.70
C SER A 525 -13.88 -57.12 -47.41
N ARG A 526 -12.66 -57.20 -46.82
CA ARG A 526 -11.50 -57.88 -47.44
C ARG A 526 -11.33 -59.34 -47.00
N GLN A 527 -11.88 -59.75 -45.84
CA GLN A 527 -11.91 -61.16 -45.43
C GLN A 527 -12.71 -62.05 -46.39
N ARG A 528 -13.76 -61.51 -47.04
CA ARG A 528 -14.56 -62.27 -48.02
C ARG A 528 -13.72 -62.70 -49.23
N ARG A 529 -12.83 -61.82 -49.72
CA ARG A 529 -11.96 -62.08 -50.88
C ARG A 529 -10.93 -63.16 -50.58
N LEU A 530 -10.34 -63.14 -49.38
CA LEU A 530 -9.32 -64.11 -48.96
C LEU A 530 -9.91 -65.52 -48.79
N ARG A 531 -11.11 -65.61 -48.21
CA ARG A 531 -11.87 -66.86 -48.10
C ARG A 531 -12.16 -67.44 -49.48
N THR A 532 -12.60 -66.65 -50.45
CA THR A 532 -12.87 -67.15 -51.83
C THR A 532 -11.62 -67.66 -52.54
N ILE A 533 -10.46 -67.03 -52.38
CA ILE A 533 -9.22 -67.46 -53.05
C ILE A 533 -8.72 -68.78 -52.44
N LEU A 534 -8.70 -68.89 -51.11
CA LEU A 534 -8.27 -70.11 -50.42
C LEU A 534 -9.25 -71.28 -50.63
N LEU A 535 -10.56 -71.01 -50.60
CA LEU A 535 -11.57 -72.03 -50.88
C LEU A 535 -11.51 -72.47 -52.35
N GLY A 536 -11.28 -71.54 -53.28
CA GLY A 536 -11.08 -71.85 -54.70
C GLY A 536 -9.84 -72.73 -54.95
N LEU A 537 -8.72 -72.43 -54.29
CA LEU A 537 -7.50 -73.26 -54.38
C LEU A 537 -7.69 -74.65 -53.76
N ALA A 538 -8.41 -74.74 -52.64
CA ALA A 538 -8.71 -76.01 -51.98
C ALA A 538 -9.65 -76.89 -52.81
N ILE A 539 -10.69 -76.29 -53.43
CA ILE A 539 -11.58 -77.00 -54.35
C ILE A 539 -10.81 -77.46 -55.60
N LEU A 540 -9.94 -76.63 -56.17
CA LEU A 540 -9.08 -77.00 -57.29
C LEU A 540 -8.17 -78.19 -56.93
N MET A 541 -7.57 -78.18 -55.74
CA MET A 541 -6.77 -79.30 -55.24
C MET A 541 -7.61 -80.58 -55.10
N LEU A 542 -8.82 -80.48 -54.53
CA LEU A 542 -9.73 -81.61 -54.39
C LEU A 542 -10.10 -82.20 -55.77
N VAL A 543 -10.33 -81.36 -56.78
CA VAL A 543 -10.59 -81.79 -58.16
C VAL A 543 -9.38 -82.52 -58.75
N VAL A 544 -8.16 -81.99 -58.57
CA VAL A 544 -6.92 -82.61 -59.07
C VAL A 544 -6.66 -83.96 -58.39
N ILE A 545 -6.85 -84.05 -57.07
CA ILE A 545 -6.69 -85.30 -56.31
C ILE A 545 -7.75 -86.33 -56.72
N THR A 546 -9.00 -85.91 -56.89
CA THR A 546 -10.09 -86.80 -57.33
C THR A 546 -9.83 -87.33 -58.74
N GLY A 547 -9.35 -86.48 -59.66
CA GLY A 547 -8.93 -86.88 -61.01
C GLY A 547 -7.76 -87.88 -61.00
N LEU A 548 -6.79 -87.69 -60.11
CA LEU A 548 -5.66 -88.62 -59.91
C LEU A 548 -6.11 -89.99 -59.39
N ILE A 549 -7.08 -90.03 -58.46
CA ILE A 549 -7.65 -91.27 -57.93
C ILE A 549 -8.44 -92.04 -59.01
N ILE A 550 -9.23 -91.32 -59.82
CA ILE A 550 -9.96 -91.92 -60.94
C ILE A 550 -8.99 -92.49 -61.99
N GLY A 551 -7.93 -91.75 -62.34
CA GLY A 551 -6.90 -92.23 -63.27
C GLY A 551 -6.17 -93.49 -62.76
N GLY A 552 -5.91 -93.57 -61.45
CA GLY A 552 -5.33 -94.77 -60.82
C GLY A 552 -6.23 -96.01 -60.88
N SER A 553 -7.56 -95.84 -60.93
CA SER A 553 -8.52 -96.96 -61.03
C SER A 553 -8.60 -97.61 -62.41
N THR A 554 -8.03 -96.96 -63.44
CA THR A 554 -8.03 -97.44 -64.83
C THR A 554 -6.75 -98.20 -65.24
N GLU A 555 -5.89 -98.58 -64.27
CA GLU A 555 -4.56 -99.23 -64.46
C GLU A 555 -3.55 -98.47 -65.36
N ALA A 556 -3.90 -97.28 -65.85
CA ALA A 556 -3.02 -96.47 -66.69
C ALA A 556 -1.81 -95.84 -65.94
N ILE A 557 -1.86 -95.77 -64.60
CA ILE A 557 -0.83 -95.11 -63.77
C ILE A 557 -0.62 -95.93 -62.47
N THR A 558 0.63 -96.21 -62.12
CA THR A 558 0.99 -96.91 -60.87
C THR A 558 0.71 -96.07 -59.62
N TRP A 559 0.17 -96.70 -58.57
CA TRP A 559 -0.18 -96.04 -57.30
C TRP A 559 0.98 -95.29 -56.62
N THR A 560 2.23 -95.69 -56.88
CA THR A 560 3.43 -94.98 -56.42
C THR A 560 3.57 -93.61 -57.07
N VAL A 561 3.30 -93.48 -58.38
CA VAL A 561 3.34 -92.22 -59.12
C VAL A 561 2.20 -91.31 -58.69
N VAL A 562 1.00 -91.87 -58.48
CA VAL A 562 -0.15 -91.13 -57.93
C VAL A 562 0.19 -90.54 -56.55
N GLY A 563 0.80 -91.32 -55.67
CA GLY A 563 1.22 -90.86 -54.33
C GLY A 563 2.25 -89.73 -54.37
N ILE A 564 3.26 -89.83 -55.23
CA ILE A 564 4.32 -88.81 -55.37
C ILE A 564 3.74 -87.52 -55.96
N VAL A 565 2.93 -87.61 -57.02
CA VAL A 565 2.33 -86.42 -57.65
C VAL A 565 1.35 -85.74 -56.69
N ALA A 566 0.53 -86.50 -55.96
CA ALA A 566 -0.33 -85.94 -54.93
C ALA A 566 0.47 -85.22 -53.84
N ALA A 567 1.57 -85.81 -53.36
CA ALA A 567 2.43 -85.18 -52.37
C ALA A 567 3.07 -83.88 -52.90
N VAL A 568 3.56 -83.87 -54.14
CA VAL A 568 4.15 -82.67 -54.78
C VAL A 568 3.10 -81.56 -54.95
N VAL A 569 1.88 -81.90 -55.37
CA VAL A 569 0.78 -80.92 -55.51
C VAL A 569 0.40 -80.33 -54.15
N VAL A 570 0.35 -81.14 -53.10
CA VAL A 570 0.08 -80.66 -51.73
C VAL A 570 1.19 -79.73 -51.24
N VAL A 571 2.47 -80.10 -51.45
CA VAL A 571 3.61 -79.26 -51.05
C VAL A 571 3.63 -77.96 -51.85
N LEU A 572 3.40 -78.00 -53.16
CA LEU A 572 3.35 -76.82 -54.03
C LEU A 572 2.19 -75.90 -53.63
N TRP A 573 1.02 -76.47 -53.32
CA TRP A 573 -0.12 -75.74 -52.78
C TRP A 573 0.22 -75.05 -51.45
N LEU A 574 0.93 -75.74 -50.56
CA LEU A 574 1.34 -75.22 -49.25
C LEU A 574 2.35 -74.08 -49.42
N LEU A 575 3.32 -74.22 -50.35
CA LEU A 575 4.29 -73.18 -50.69
C LEU A 575 3.65 -71.96 -51.35
N VAL A 576 2.71 -72.14 -52.29
CA VAL A 576 1.99 -71.04 -52.95
C VAL A 576 1.09 -70.32 -51.95
N SER A 577 0.39 -71.06 -51.07
CA SER A 577 -0.43 -70.51 -50.00
C SER A 577 0.42 -69.74 -48.98
N LEU A 578 1.60 -70.26 -48.64
CA LEU A 578 2.56 -69.57 -47.77
C LEU A 578 3.12 -68.31 -48.43
N ALA A 579 3.45 -68.35 -49.72
CA ALA A 579 3.98 -67.19 -50.46
C ALA A 579 2.95 -66.08 -50.66
N THR A 580 1.69 -66.41 -50.97
CA THR A 580 0.57 -65.45 -51.04
C THR A 580 0.24 -64.88 -49.66
N PHE A 581 0.34 -65.68 -48.60
CA PHE A 581 0.23 -65.21 -47.23
C PHE A 581 1.36 -64.24 -46.89
N TRP A 582 2.62 -64.56 -47.23
CA TRP A 582 3.80 -63.74 -46.92
C TRP A 582 3.81 -62.39 -47.65
N THR A 583 3.35 -62.35 -48.91
CA THR A 583 3.25 -61.10 -49.68
C THR A 583 2.11 -60.19 -49.23
N GLN A 584 1.03 -60.74 -48.65
CA GLN A 584 -0.13 -59.97 -48.20
C GLN A 584 -0.18 -59.70 -46.67
N GLN A 585 0.68 -60.34 -45.85
CA GLN A 585 0.64 -60.21 -44.37
C GLN A 585 1.45 -59.05 -43.76
N ARG A 586 2.21 -58.27 -44.54
CA ARG A 586 2.92 -57.08 -44.01
C ARG A 586 2.02 -56.07 -43.28
N GLU A 587 0.70 -56.13 -43.50
CA GLU A 587 -0.27 -55.19 -42.95
C GLU A 587 -0.89 -55.65 -41.60
N LEU A 588 -1.00 -56.96 -41.35
CA LEU A 588 -1.51 -57.49 -40.07
C LEU A 588 -0.49 -57.33 -38.93
N PHE A 589 0.81 -57.41 -39.24
CA PHE A 589 1.87 -57.12 -38.26
C PHE A 589 1.99 -55.61 -37.99
N ARG A 590 1.73 -54.75 -38.99
CA ARG A 590 1.58 -53.32 -38.77
C ARG A 590 0.42 -53.01 -37.82
N ILE A 591 -0.70 -53.72 -37.93
CA ILE A 591 -1.85 -53.55 -37.02
C ILE A 591 -1.50 -54.00 -35.61
N ARG A 592 -0.79 -55.13 -35.43
CA ARG A 592 -0.34 -55.59 -34.11
C ARG A 592 0.68 -54.63 -33.47
N HIS A 593 1.70 -54.22 -34.21
CA HIS A 593 2.69 -53.26 -33.71
C HIS A 593 2.07 -51.90 -33.41
N ARG A 594 1.09 -51.45 -34.21
CA ARG A 594 0.29 -50.23 -33.92
C ARG A 594 -0.54 -50.38 -32.66
N ALA A 595 -1.18 -51.53 -32.42
CA ALA A 595 -1.92 -51.77 -31.19
C ALA A 595 -1.03 -51.79 -29.94
N GLU A 596 0.18 -52.36 -30.03
CA GLU A 596 1.15 -52.39 -28.93
C GLU A 596 1.77 -50.99 -28.66
N THR A 597 1.98 -50.18 -29.70
CA THR A 597 2.42 -48.77 -29.55
C THR A 597 1.30 -47.88 -29.00
N LEU A 598 0.06 -48.07 -29.45
CA LEU A 598 -1.12 -47.38 -28.91
C LEU A 598 -1.32 -47.67 -27.42
N GLY A 599 -1.14 -48.92 -27.00
CA GLY A 599 -1.28 -49.33 -25.60
C GLY A 599 -0.26 -48.69 -24.64
N LYS A 600 0.92 -48.29 -25.13
CA LYS A 600 1.98 -47.65 -24.32
C LYS A 600 1.94 -46.12 -24.39
N ALA A 601 1.66 -45.56 -25.57
CA ALA A 601 1.70 -44.11 -25.78
C ALA A 601 0.47 -43.38 -25.23
N LEU A 602 -0.72 -43.98 -25.36
CA LEU A 602 -1.98 -43.30 -24.99
C LEU A 602 -2.07 -42.93 -23.49
N PRO A 603 -1.70 -43.82 -22.53
CA PRO A 603 -1.72 -43.45 -21.11
C PRO A 603 -0.75 -42.30 -20.78
N GLN A 604 0.40 -42.24 -21.45
CA GLN A 604 1.42 -41.19 -21.24
C GLN A 604 0.95 -39.84 -21.79
N VAL A 605 0.35 -39.83 -23.00
CA VAL A 605 -0.21 -38.60 -23.59
C VAL A 605 -1.40 -38.09 -22.75
N LEU A 606 -2.27 -38.98 -22.25
CA LEU A 606 -3.36 -38.59 -21.35
C LEU A 606 -2.87 -38.04 -20.01
N ALA A 607 -1.82 -38.62 -19.43
CA ALA A 607 -1.20 -38.11 -18.21
C ALA A 607 -0.53 -36.73 -18.43
N ASN A 608 0.18 -36.55 -19.55
CA ASN A 608 0.77 -35.27 -19.92
C ASN A 608 -0.31 -34.21 -20.21
N LEU A 609 -1.43 -34.59 -20.83
CA LEU A 609 -2.57 -33.69 -21.06
C LEU A 609 -3.19 -33.23 -19.74
N ARG A 610 -3.46 -34.16 -18.82
CA ARG A 610 -3.97 -33.82 -17.48
C ARG A 610 -3.02 -32.87 -16.75
N MET A 611 -1.72 -33.15 -16.79
CA MET A 611 -0.69 -32.30 -16.20
C MET A 611 -0.69 -30.90 -16.81
N ALA A 612 -0.80 -30.79 -18.13
CA ALA A 612 -0.84 -29.50 -18.83
C ALA A 612 -2.10 -28.69 -18.49
N VAL A 613 -3.26 -29.35 -18.32
CA VAL A 613 -4.51 -28.72 -17.88
C VAL A 613 -4.40 -28.21 -16.44
N GLU A 614 -3.86 -29.02 -15.52
CA GLU A 614 -3.58 -28.59 -14.15
C GLU A 614 -2.58 -27.43 -14.09
N ASP A 615 -1.52 -27.48 -14.91
CA ASP A 615 -0.54 -26.39 -15.02
C ASP A 615 -1.19 -25.12 -15.56
N LEU A 616 -2.07 -25.20 -16.57
CA LEU A 616 -2.76 -24.04 -17.12
C LEU A 616 -3.67 -23.37 -16.06
N ALA A 617 -4.38 -24.17 -15.26
CA ALA A 617 -5.19 -23.66 -14.16
C ALA A 617 -4.32 -22.94 -13.11
N ALA A 618 -3.21 -23.56 -12.68
CA ALA A 618 -2.28 -22.98 -11.72
C ALA A 618 -1.57 -21.73 -12.25
N GLN A 619 -1.21 -21.71 -13.54
CA GLN A 619 -0.64 -20.55 -14.21
C GLN A 619 -1.62 -19.38 -14.28
N GLY A 620 -2.91 -19.66 -14.49
CA GLY A 620 -3.94 -18.62 -14.41
C GLY A 620 -4.07 -18.04 -13.00
N GLU A 621 -4.01 -18.86 -11.95
CA GLU A 621 -3.98 -18.36 -10.56
C GLU A 621 -2.75 -17.47 -10.30
N ALA A 622 -1.56 -17.89 -10.76
CA ALA A 622 -0.34 -17.08 -10.67
C ALA A 622 -0.49 -15.76 -11.46
N TYR A 623 -1.13 -15.79 -12.62
CA TYR A 623 -1.34 -14.59 -13.43
C TYR A 623 -2.33 -13.61 -12.78
N ASP A 624 -3.41 -14.12 -12.17
CA ASP A 624 -4.34 -13.30 -11.38
C ASP A 624 -3.60 -12.62 -10.22
N GLN A 625 -2.76 -13.35 -9.50
CA GLN A 625 -1.91 -12.77 -8.44
C GLN A 625 -0.95 -11.72 -9.01
N PHE A 626 -0.31 -11.99 -10.15
CA PHE A 626 0.59 -11.07 -10.81
C PHE A 626 -0.06 -9.73 -11.18
N VAL A 627 -1.29 -9.74 -11.70
CA VAL A 627 -2.01 -8.51 -12.04
C VAL A 627 -2.20 -7.62 -10.80
N GLN A 628 -2.53 -8.22 -9.66
CA GLN A 628 -2.66 -7.49 -8.39
C GLN A 628 -1.30 -6.99 -7.88
N TRP A 629 -0.27 -7.84 -7.90
CA TRP A 629 1.10 -7.45 -7.51
C TRP A 629 1.66 -6.34 -8.41
N GLY A 630 1.36 -6.37 -9.71
CA GLY A 630 1.72 -5.30 -10.62
C GLY A 630 1.09 -3.97 -10.24
N SER A 631 -0.17 -3.97 -9.81
CA SER A 631 -0.86 -2.77 -9.29
C SER A 631 -0.25 -2.28 -7.98
N ILE A 632 0.04 -3.18 -7.04
CA ILE A 632 0.61 -2.86 -5.72
C ILE A 632 2.02 -2.28 -5.87
N LEU A 633 2.89 -2.97 -6.61
CA LEU A 633 4.28 -2.52 -6.85
C LEU A 633 4.29 -1.19 -7.59
N THR A 634 3.44 -1.04 -8.61
CA THR A 634 3.31 0.23 -9.33
C THR A 634 2.87 1.37 -8.42
N SER A 635 1.87 1.14 -7.56
CA SER A 635 1.40 2.15 -6.61
C SER A 635 2.51 2.53 -5.63
N PHE A 636 3.20 1.53 -5.07
CA PHE A 636 4.32 1.73 -4.16
C PHE A 636 5.48 2.51 -4.81
N PHE A 637 5.97 2.11 -6.00
CA PHE A 637 7.06 2.82 -6.67
C PHE A 637 6.67 4.22 -7.15
N SER A 638 5.38 4.49 -7.32
CA SER A 638 4.88 5.83 -7.67
C SER A 638 4.91 6.81 -6.50
N ASP A 639 4.74 6.34 -5.27
CA ASP A 639 4.79 7.15 -4.05
C ASP A 639 5.24 6.30 -2.84
N PRO A 640 6.52 5.89 -2.77
CA PRO A 640 6.97 4.93 -1.76
C PRO A 640 6.97 5.51 -0.34
N LEU A 641 6.92 6.85 -0.20
CA LEU A 641 6.89 7.54 1.08
C LEU A 641 5.48 7.96 1.53
N GLY A 642 4.50 7.97 0.62
CA GLY A 642 3.12 8.39 0.90
C GLY A 642 2.95 9.91 1.06
N GLU A 643 3.79 10.71 0.38
CA GLU A 643 3.83 12.18 0.55
C GLU A 643 2.71 12.91 -0.20
N ARG A 644 1.97 12.27 -1.12
CA ARG A 644 0.86 12.95 -1.81
C ARG A 644 -0.30 13.31 -0.88
N ALA A 645 -0.44 12.62 0.26
CA ALA A 645 -1.49 12.88 1.22
C ALA A 645 -1.19 14.03 2.20
N THR A 646 0.05 14.54 2.22
CA THR A 646 0.50 15.55 3.20
C THR A 646 0.46 16.98 2.68
N GLU A 647 0.06 17.23 1.44
CA GLU A 647 -0.07 18.58 0.88
C GLU A 647 -1.11 19.42 1.64
N ARG A 648 -0.65 20.47 2.32
CA ARG A 648 -1.47 21.36 3.14
C ARG A 648 -2.04 22.50 2.30
N THR A 649 -3.31 22.83 2.50
CA THR A 649 -3.89 24.11 2.08
C THR A 649 -3.50 25.21 3.06
N ALA A 650 -2.71 26.20 2.59
CA ALA A 650 -2.41 27.41 3.35
C ALA A 650 -3.70 28.20 3.64
N ARG A 651 -3.88 28.63 4.89
CA ARG A 651 -4.88 29.65 5.27
C ARG A 651 -4.12 30.83 5.85
N ASP A 652 -3.90 31.86 5.05
CA ASP A 652 -3.43 33.15 5.55
C ASP A 652 -4.59 33.93 6.17
N HIS A 653 -4.40 34.34 7.42
CA HIS A 653 -5.24 35.35 8.07
C HIS A 653 -4.35 36.55 8.39
N VAL A 654 -4.73 37.72 7.87
CA VAL A 654 -4.09 38.99 8.21
C VAL A 654 -4.71 39.48 9.52
N THR A 655 -4.05 39.20 10.65
CA THR A 655 -4.48 39.64 11.99
C THR A 655 -3.50 40.65 12.58
N ARG A 656 -3.99 41.72 13.21
CA ARG A 656 -3.18 42.65 14.01
C ARG A 656 -3.08 42.12 15.44
N PHE A 657 -1.87 41.90 15.95
CA PHE A 657 -1.63 41.33 17.27
C PHE A 657 -1.43 42.41 18.36
N PRO A 658 -1.75 42.11 19.65
CA PRO A 658 -1.34 42.95 20.78
C PRO A 658 0.18 43.10 20.83
N ALA A 659 0.69 44.22 21.36
CA ALA A 659 2.12 44.56 21.30
C ALA A 659 3.05 43.44 21.83
N GLY A 660 2.75 42.87 23.00
CA GLY A 660 3.53 41.77 23.60
C GLY A 660 3.55 40.46 22.80
N PHE A 661 2.72 40.35 21.75
CA PHE A 661 2.62 39.19 20.88
C PHE A 661 3.11 39.53 19.48
N GLN A 662 4.15 38.84 18.99
CA GLN A 662 4.59 39.01 17.60
C GLN A 662 4.60 37.68 16.87
N ARG A 663 4.17 37.72 15.62
CA ARG A 663 4.33 36.62 14.67
C ARG A 663 5.13 37.11 13.48
N VAL A 664 6.18 36.37 13.14
CA VAL A 664 7.02 36.64 11.97
C VAL A 664 7.02 35.42 11.06
N VAL A 665 7.15 35.66 9.76
CA VAL A 665 7.31 34.58 8.78
C VAL A 665 8.80 34.43 8.50
N ALA A 666 9.28 33.19 8.61
CA ALA A 666 10.62 32.84 8.20
C ALA A 666 10.66 32.53 6.70
N ASP A 667 11.73 32.97 6.07
CA ASP A 667 12.09 32.70 4.69
C ASP A 667 13.56 32.27 4.64
N ALA A 668 13.99 31.70 3.52
CA ALA A 668 15.35 31.26 3.31
C ALA A 668 15.76 31.40 1.84
N ASP A 669 17.06 31.56 1.62
CA ASP A 669 17.60 31.61 0.27
C ASP A 669 17.38 30.26 -0.46
N GLN A 670 16.80 30.30 -1.66
CA GLN A 670 16.43 29.08 -2.40
C GLN A 670 17.64 28.19 -2.73
N GLN A 671 18.80 28.78 -3.01
CA GLN A 671 20.01 28.02 -3.31
C GLN A 671 20.56 27.36 -2.02
N HIS A 672 20.48 28.06 -0.89
CA HIS A 672 20.78 27.47 0.42
C HIS A 672 19.86 26.31 0.75
N LEU A 673 18.54 26.46 0.53
CA LEU A 673 17.55 25.39 0.75
C LEU A 673 17.86 24.15 -0.10
N ALA A 674 18.20 24.33 -1.38
CA ALA A 674 18.58 23.22 -2.25
C ALA A 674 19.83 22.48 -1.76
N ASN A 675 20.83 23.21 -1.27
CA ASN A 675 22.05 22.60 -0.71
C ASN A 675 21.77 21.83 0.59
N VAL A 676 20.97 22.40 1.49
CA VAL A 676 20.54 21.73 2.73
C VAL A 676 19.71 20.49 2.41
N ALA A 677 18.77 20.58 1.47
CA ALA A 677 17.96 19.46 1.02
C ALA A 677 18.83 18.34 0.43
N ALA A 678 19.81 18.67 -0.41
CA ALA A 678 20.76 17.68 -0.96
C ALA A 678 21.60 16.99 0.13
N ALA A 679 22.07 17.76 1.13
CA ALA A 679 22.81 17.23 2.27
C ALA A 679 21.95 16.30 3.14
N LEU A 680 20.72 16.71 3.46
CA LEU A 680 19.74 15.89 4.18
C LEU A 680 19.44 14.60 3.41
N ARG A 681 19.16 14.70 2.10
CA ARG A 681 18.86 13.56 1.24
C ARG A 681 19.99 12.53 1.24
N THR A 682 21.25 12.96 1.29
CA THR A 682 22.41 12.05 1.38
C THR A 682 22.45 11.27 2.71
N GLN A 683 21.99 11.89 3.80
CA GLN A 683 22.03 11.30 5.14
C GLN A 683 20.81 10.42 5.45
N VAL A 684 19.62 10.76 4.94
CA VAL A 684 18.39 10.03 5.25
C VAL A 684 18.06 8.89 4.29
N PHE A 685 18.71 8.83 3.12
CA PHE A 685 18.56 7.74 2.17
C PHE A 685 19.81 6.85 2.16
N SER A 686 19.84 5.85 3.03
CA SER A 686 20.84 4.78 3.04
C SER A 686 20.32 3.51 2.38
N VAL A 687 21.20 2.60 1.95
CA VAL A 687 20.78 1.28 1.45
C VAL A 687 19.91 0.59 2.50
N GLY A 688 18.71 0.15 2.10
CA GLY A 688 17.66 -0.38 2.99
C GLY A 688 16.46 0.56 3.17
N TRP A 689 16.56 1.84 2.80
CA TRP A 689 15.48 2.82 2.98
C TRP A 689 14.17 2.42 2.29
N LEU A 690 14.23 1.77 1.12
CA LEU A 690 13.06 1.36 0.36
C LEU A 690 12.44 0.08 0.95
N THR A 691 13.26 -0.78 1.57
CA THR A 691 12.76 -1.89 2.40
C THR A 691 12.04 -1.38 3.64
N GLU A 692 12.58 -0.38 4.33
CA GLU A 692 11.88 0.28 5.45
C GLU A 692 10.55 0.88 4.99
N ALA A 693 10.56 1.58 3.85
CA ALA A 693 9.35 2.17 3.27
C ALA A 693 8.31 1.10 2.89
N TRP A 694 8.74 -0.04 2.33
CA TRP A 694 7.87 -1.18 2.03
C TRP A 694 7.25 -1.78 3.29
N ASN A 695 8.02 -1.93 4.37
CA ASN A 695 7.50 -2.46 5.63
C ASN A 695 6.43 -1.53 6.23
N ALA A 696 6.69 -0.22 6.26
CA ALA A 696 5.70 0.78 6.72
C ALA A 696 4.44 0.79 5.83
N PHE A 697 4.61 0.55 4.53
CA PHE A 697 3.52 0.39 3.58
C PHE A 697 2.67 -0.87 3.84
N GLU A 698 3.32 -2.01 4.13
CA GLU A 698 2.62 -3.26 4.52
C GLU A 698 1.89 -3.13 5.86
N GLU A 699 2.38 -2.32 6.80
CA GLU A 699 1.67 -2.02 8.06
C GLU A 699 0.35 -1.29 7.80
N GLY A 700 0.31 -0.39 6.80
CA GLY A 700 -0.88 0.36 6.40
C GLY A 700 -1.98 -0.49 5.73
N MET A 701 -1.66 -1.70 5.27
CA MET A 701 -2.57 -2.58 4.52
C MET A 701 -3.90 -2.85 5.23
N ASP A 702 -3.91 -2.91 6.56
CA ASP A 702 -5.11 -3.23 7.35
C ASP A 702 -6.27 -2.25 7.11
N THR A 703 -5.99 -1.02 6.68
CA THR A 703 -7.01 -0.02 6.35
C THR A 703 -7.92 -0.45 5.19
N HIS A 704 -7.42 -1.31 4.29
CA HIS A 704 -8.15 -1.78 3.11
C HIS A 704 -8.77 -3.17 3.29
N LEU A 705 -8.46 -3.88 4.38
CA LEU A 705 -8.90 -5.24 4.64
C LEU A 705 -10.22 -5.30 5.40
N THR A 706 -11.01 -6.36 5.15
CA THR A 706 -12.22 -6.62 5.96
C THR A 706 -11.87 -6.98 7.41
N PRO A 707 -12.80 -6.83 8.38
CA PRO A 707 -12.56 -7.25 9.77
C PRO A 707 -12.09 -8.71 9.91
N ASP A 708 -12.66 -9.63 9.13
CA ASP A 708 -12.27 -11.05 9.13
C ASP A 708 -10.85 -11.26 8.59
N GLN A 709 -10.51 -10.65 7.45
CA GLN A 709 -9.17 -10.72 6.88
C GLN A 709 -8.10 -10.13 7.79
N ARG A 710 -8.41 -9.00 8.46
CA ARG A 710 -7.53 -8.43 9.48
C ARG A 710 -7.29 -9.39 10.63
N GLN A 711 -8.34 -10.04 11.13
CA GLN A 711 -8.21 -11.03 12.20
C GLN A 711 -7.34 -12.21 11.77
N ARG A 712 -7.56 -12.75 10.57
CA ARG A 712 -6.74 -13.85 10.02
C ARG A 712 -5.28 -13.45 9.80
N ARG A 713 -5.01 -12.20 9.43
CA ARG A 713 -3.65 -11.67 9.33
C ARG A 713 -2.99 -11.59 10.71
N LEU A 714 -3.70 -11.07 11.71
CA LEU A 714 -3.23 -10.99 13.10
C LEU A 714 -2.91 -12.38 13.68
N THR A 715 -3.73 -13.40 13.38
CA THR A 715 -3.46 -14.80 13.79
C THR A 715 -2.45 -15.53 12.90
N ARG A 716 -1.86 -14.86 11.89
CA ARG A 716 -0.92 -15.41 10.90
C ARG A 716 -1.50 -16.55 10.04
N GLU A 717 -2.82 -16.61 9.92
CA GLU A 717 -3.56 -17.53 9.04
C GLU A 717 -3.72 -16.98 7.61
N LEU A 718 -3.34 -15.72 7.39
CA LEU A 718 -3.36 -15.06 6.10
C LEU A 718 -1.95 -14.54 5.77
N ASP A 719 -1.34 -15.13 4.74
CA ASP A 719 -0.14 -14.60 4.09
C ASP A 719 -0.55 -13.97 2.76
N ILE A 720 -0.34 -12.66 2.63
CA ILE A 720 -0.73 -11.89 1.43
C ILE A 720 -0.09 -12.42 0.15
N THR A 721 1.11 -13.01 0.25
CA THR A 721 1.83 -13.61 -0.89
C THR A 721 1.24 -14.95 -1.34
N ALA A 722 0.44 -15.58 -0.49
CA ALA A 722 -0.28 -16.82 -0.81
C ALA A 722 -1.76 -16.59 -1.17
N GLU A 723 -2.28 -15.37 -0.96
CA GLU A 723 -3.67 -15.03 -1.26
C GLU A 723 -3.94 -15.06 -2.77
N PRO A 724 -5.10 -15.58 -3.23
CA PRO A 724 -5.44 -15.61 -4.65
C PRO A 724 -5.66 -14.18 -5.19
N GLY A 725 -5.44 -13.95 -6.48
CA GLY A 725 -5.69 -12.64 -7.12
C GLY A 725 -7.15 -12.36 -7.52
N ARG A 726 -8.09 -13.24 -7.14
CA ARG A 726 -9.52 -13.13 -7.46
C ARG A 726 -10.20 -11.96 -6.74
N GLU A 727 -11.37 -11.57 -7.24
CA GLU A 727 -12.23 -10.59 -6.58
C GLU A 727 -12.49 -10.98 -5.11
N ASP A 728 -12.57 -9.98 -4.24
CA ASP A 728 -12.75 -10.07 -2.79
C ASP A 728 -11.63 -10.69 -1.96
N SER A 729 -10.56 -11.20 -2.56
CA SER A 729 -9.37 -11.63 -1.80
C SER A 729 -8.70 -10.46 -1.08
N ALA A 730 -7.88 -10.75 -0.07
CA ALA A 730 -7.15 -9.69 0.63
C ALA A 730 -6.16 -8.97 -0.31
N LEU A 731 -5.55 -9.71 -1.25
CA LEU A 731 -4.62 -9.16 -2.24
C LEU A 731 -5.33 -8.20 -3.22
N SER A 732 -6.51 -8.57 -3.74
CA SER A 732 -7.25 -7.69 -4.67
C SER A 732 -7.86 -6.48 -3.98
N ARG A 733 -8.33 -6.62 -2.73
CA ARG A 733 -8.81 -5.48 -1.93
C ARG A 733 -7.71 -4.48 -1.61
N TRP A 734 -6.51 -4.95 -1.30
CA TRP A 734 -5.36 -4.08 -1.10
C TRP A 734 -5.02 -3.32 -2.38
N ALA A 735 -4.90 -4.02 -3.51
CA ALA A 735 -4.64 -3.39 -4.81
C ALA A 735 -5.72 -2.36 -5.21
N GLU A 736 -6.99 -2.65 -4.96
CA GLU A 736 -8.12 -1.74 -5.19
C GLU A 736 -8.05 -0.50 -4.29
N GLY A 737 -7.80 -0.68 -2.99
CA GLY A 737 -7.67 0.40 -2.02
C GLY A 737 -6.59 1.40 -2.44
N LEU A 738 -5.42 0.90 -2.82
CA LEU A 738 -4.31 1.73 -3.30
C LEU A 738 -4.64 2.51 -4.56
N ARG A 739 -5.40 1.91 -5.49
CA ARG A 739 -5.79 2.59 -6.73
C ARG A 739 -6.78 3.73 -6.48
N ARG A 740 -7.61 3.59 -5.44
CA ARG A 740 -8.64 4.57 -5.07
C ARG A 740 -8.11 5.67 -4.17
N GLU A 741 -7.33 5.32 -3.17
CA GLU A 741 -6.95 6.19 -2.06
C GLU A 741 -5.48 6.63 -2.13
N GLY A 742 -4.66 5.98 -2.98
CA GLY A 742 -3.23 6.21 -3.07
C GLY A 742 -2.45 5.43 -2.00
N VAL A 743 -1.14 5.70 -1.91
CA VAL A 743 -0.28 5.08 -0.90
C VAL A 743 -0.44 5.81 0.43
N THR A 744 -0.95 5.10 1.44
CA THR A 744 -0.95 5.57 2.83
C THR A 744 0.23 4.94 3.56
N SER A 745 1.29 5.70 3.82
CA SER A 745 2.48 5.24 4.52
C SER A 745 2.95 6.27 5.54
N ARG A 746 3.51 5.80 6.67
CA ARG A 746 4.19 6.66 7.66
C ARG A 746 5.65 6.92 7.31
N ALA A 747 6.20 6.22 6.31
CA ALA A 747 7.62 6.27 5.96
C ALA A 747 8.11 7.70 5.66
N GLY A 748 7.31 8.50 4.96
CA GLY A 748 7.66 9.91 4.68
C GLY A 748 7.68 10.78 5.93
N ALA A 749 6.69 10.64 6.82
CA ALA A 749 6.64 11.35 8.09
C ALA A 749 7.79 10.97 9.02
N ASP A 750 8.09 9.67 9.16
CA ASP A 750 9.19 9.18 10.00
C ASP A 750 10.55 9.66 9.47
N ARG A 751 10.71 9.67 8.14
CA ARG A 751 11.93 10.18 7.50
C ARG A 751 12.06 11.70 7.64
N TRP A 752 10.95 12.44 7.58
CA TRP A 752 10.92 13.87 7.87
C TRP A 752 11.33 14.17 9.31
N GLN A 753 10.81 13.41 10.27
CA GLN A 753 11.23 13.54 11.68
C GLN A 753 12.74 13.31 11.84
N ARG A 754 13.32 12.35 11.10
CA ARG A 754 14.78 12.17 11.07
C ARG A 754 15.51 13.37 10.45
N CYS A 755 14.97 14.00 9.40
CA CYS A 755 15.53 15.26 8.87
C CYS A 755 15.52 16.38 9.91
N LEU A 756 14.42 16.56 10.64
CA LEU A 756 14.32 17.56 11.70
C LEU A 756 15.33 17.31 12.81
N ALA A 757 15.54 16.05 13.20
CA ALA A 757 16.57 15.68 14.18
C ALA A 757 17.98 16.01 13.67
N LEU A 758 18.31 15.69 12.42
CA LEU A 758 19.61 16.00 11.82
C LEU A 758 19.86 17.51 11.73
N LEU A 759 18.84 18.33 11.48
CA LEU A 759 18.98 19.80 11.48
C LEU A 759 19.30 20.37 12.88
N GLN A 760 18.96 19.64 13.95
CA GLN A 760 19.26 20.02 15.33
C GLN A 760 20.64 19.54 15.80
N GLU A 761 21.24 18.56 15.12
CA GLU A 761 22.55 18.03 15.48
C GLU A 761 23.68 19.04 15.22
N PRO A 762 24.68 19.17 16.11
CA PRO A 762 25.80 20.10 15.91
C PRO A 762 26.62 19.85 14.63
N THR A 763 26.66 18.58 14.19
CA THR A 763 27.35 18.09 12.99
C THR A 763 26.45 18.03 11.76
N GLY A 764 25.15 18.32 11.91
CA GLY A 764 24.18 18.29 10.84
C GLY A 764 24.26 19.50 9.89
N PRO A 765 23.49 19.48 8.79
CA PRO A 765 23.41 20.61 7.87
C PRO A 765 22.77 21.82 8.58
N ARG A 766 23.35 23.00 8.39
CA ARG A 766 22.84 24.24 9.00
C ARG A 766 21.79 24.89 8.10
N LEU A 767 20.56 24.93 8.57
CA LEU A 767 19.50 25.72 7.96
C LEU A 767 19.48 27.11 8.58
N GLU A 768 19.81 28.12 7.78
CA GLU A 768 19.76 29.52 8.20
C GLU A 768 18.44 30.11 7.75
N LEU A 769 17.60 30.47 8.72
CA LEU A 769 16.32 31.11 8.49
C LEU A 769 16.45 32.62 8.67
N MET A 770 15.87 33.37 7.75
CA MET A 770 15.76 34.82 7.79
C MET A 770 14.32 35.18 8.12
N ILE A 771 14.13 36.21 8.93
CA ILE A 771 12.81 36.76 9.22
C ILE A 771 12.73 38.18 8.69
N THR A 772 11.53 38.58 8.29
CA THR A 772 11.21 39.98 7.99
C THR A 772 10.44 40.55 9.17
N MET A 773 11.02 41.56 9.81
CA MET A 773 10.42 42.28 10.93
C MET A 773 9.26 43.16 10.42
N PRO A 774 8.32 43.59 11.29
CA PRO A 774 7.20 44.44 10.90
C PRO A 774 7.59 45.78 10.27
N ASP A 775 8.80 46.28 10.54
CA ASP A 775 9.37 47.50 9.97
C ASP A 775 10.06 47.28 8.60
N GLY A 776 10.07 46.04 8.11
CA GLY A 776 10.69 45.64 6.85
C GLY A 776 12.18 45.27 6.97
N GLN A 777 12.79 45.39 8.15
CA GLN A 777 14.17 44.96 8.37
C GLN A 777 14.26 43.42 8.33
N ARG A 778 15.31 42.89 7.68
CA ARG A 778 15.62 41.46 7.73
C ARG A 778 16.64 41.15 8.81
N ARG A 779 16.40 40.11 9.58
CA ARG A 779 17.33 39.60 10.61
C ARG A 779 17.38 38.07 10.52
N THR A 780 18.47 37.48 11.04
CA THR A 780 18.51 36.03 11.19
C THR A 780 17.55 35.60 12.31
N LEU A 781 16.97 34.40 12.21
CA LEU A 781 16.14 33.85 13.28
C LEU A 781 16.94 33.72 14.60
N LYS A 782 18.23 33.43 14.51
CA LYS A 782 19.13 33.35 15.67
C LYS A 782 19.22 34.68 16.40
N ASP A 783 19.41 35.78 15.67
CA ASP A 783 19.49 37.11 16.27
C ASP A 783 18.15 37.51 16.90
N TYR A 784 17.04 37.20 16.23
CA TYR A 784 15.69 37.46 16.76
C TYR A 784 15.39 36.69 18.04
N ARG A 785 15.83 35.43 18.13
CA ARG A 785 15.73 34.64 19.35
C ARG A 785 16.51 35.26 20.50
N SER A 786 17.72 35.76 20.22
CA SER A 786 18.58 36.35 21.25
C SER A 786 17.93 37.52 21.98
N ASP A 787 16.96 38.20 21.34
CA ASP A 787 16.22 39.32 21.94
C ASP A 787 15.34 38.88 23.15
N LEU A 788 14.97 37.59 23.25
CA LEU A 788 14.12 37.06 24.34
C LEU A 788 14.79 36.04 25.24
N GLU A 789 15.89 35.44 24.79
CA GLU A 789 16.58 34.36 25.52
C GLU A 789 17.14 34.83 26.88
N HIS A 790 17.42 36.13 27.01
CA HIS A 790 17.93 36.72 28.26
C HIS A 790 16.98 37.81 28.75
N ALA A 791 16.34 37.56 29.90
CA ALA A 791 15.55 38.58 30.59
C ALA A 791 16.47 39.74 31.01
N ALA A 792 16.39 40.85 30.29
CA ALA A 792 17.18 42.03 30.62
C ALA A 792 16.65 42.73 31.88
N HIS A 793 17.54 43.39 32.62
CA HIS A 793 17.20 44.17 33.81
C HIS A 793 16.52 45.49 33.40
N HIS A 794 15.20 45.55 33.49
CA HIS A 794 14.42 46.72 33.09
C HIS A 794 13.39 47.13 34.15
N SER A 795 13.14 48.43 34.24
CA SER A 795 12.09 48.96 35.11
C SER A 795 10.70 48.60 34.59
N VAL A 796 9.83 48.18 35.49
CA VAL A 796 8.37 48.12 35.28
C VAL A 796 7.75 49.53 35.40
N VAL A 797 6.49 49.71 34.99
CA VAL A 797 5.73 50.95 35.30
C VAL A 797 5.60 51.11 36.81
N GLN A 798 6.04 52.27 37.31
CA GLN A 798 6.18 52.52 38.75
C GLN A 798 4.97 53.25 39.37
N ASP A 799 3.99 53.66 38.56
CA ASP A 799 2.87 54.50 38.98
C ASP A 799 2.05 53.88 40.13
N MET A 800 2.04 52.55 40.25
CA MET A 800 1.34 51.79 41.30
C MET A 800 2.20 51.45 42.53
N LEU A 801 3.48 51.86 42.55
CA LEU A 801 4.43 51.52 43.60
C LEU A 801 4.63 52.65 44.60
N GLY A 802 4.78 52.32 45.89
CA GLY A 802 5.09 53.24 46.97
C GLY A 802 6.44 53.93 46.79
N ALA A 803 6.58 55.15 47.33
CA ALA A 803 7.81 55.94 47.22
C ALA A 803 9.07 55.16 47.69
N ARG A 804 8.92 54.29 48.69
CA ARG A 804 9.98 53.41 49.18
C ARG A 804 10.47 52.43 48.10
N VAL A 805 9.55 51.75 47.44
CA VAL A 805 9.87 50.75 46.41
C VAL A 805 10.37 51.40 45.12
N ARG A 806 9.83 52.57 44.73
CA ARG A 806 10.29 53.30 43.53
C ARG A 806 11.79 53.60 43.50
N THR A 807 12.41 53.70 44.69
CA THR A 807 13.84 54.04 44.83
C THR A 807 14.75 52.83 45.03
N SER A 808 14.19 51.61 45.14
CA SER A 808 14.95 50.37 45.32
C SER A 808 15.13 49.58 44.02
N THR A 809 16.07 48.64 44.02
CA THR A 809 16.32 47.73 42.88
C THR A 809 15.19 46.72 42.64
N SER A 810 14.20 46.64 43.55
CA SER A 810 13.03 45.76 43.43
C SER A 810 12.05 46.14 42.31
N VAL A 811 12.20 47.32 41.70
CA VAL A 811 11.41 47.72 40.51
C VAL A 811 11.99 47.19 39.19
N LEU A 812 13.16 46.56 39.26
CA LEU A 812 13.83 46.01 38.09
C LEU A 812 13.48 44.53 37.96
N THR A 813 13.16 44.11 36.74
CA THR A 813 13.13 42.69 36.40
C THR A 813 14.51 42.07 36.62
N SER A 814 14.55 40.80 37.03
CA SER A 814 15.80 40.07 37.18
C SER A 814 15.71 38.69 36.55
N GLN A 815 16.84 38.19 36.05
CA GLN A 815 16.92 36.86 35.46
C GLN A 815 16.52 35.75 36.46
N ASP A 816 16.87 35.93 37.75
CA ASP A 816 16.57 34.97 38.84
C ASP A 816 15.07 34.78 39.13
N HIS A 817 14.24 35.70 38.66
CA HIS A 817 12.79 35.65 38.84
C HIS A 817 12.02 35.53 37.53
N SER A 818 12.73 35.62 36.40
CA SER A 818 12.16 35.54 35.06
C SER A 818 12.10 34.08 34.60
N TRP A 819 11.22 33.82 33.64
CA TRP A 819 11.01 32.50 33.06
C TRP A 819 11.01 32.61 31.53
N PHE A 820 11.76 31.73 30.87
CA PHE A 820 11.81 31.62 29.42
C PHE A 820 11.58 30.17 29.04
N ASP A 821 10.75 29.95 28.03
CA ASP A 821 10.52 28.64 27.45
C ASP A 821 10.32 28.74 25.94
N GLN A 822 10.62 27.65 25.25
CA GLN A 822 10.47 27.57 23.81
C GLN A 822 10.16 26.14 23.38
N GLU A 823 9.36 26.03 22.33
CA GLU A 823 9.02 24.74 21.73
C GLU A 823 9.01 24.89 20.20
N ASN A 824 9.50 23.88 19.51
CA ASN A 824 9.49 23.81 18.05
C ASN A 824 8.31 22.95 17.57
N ASP A 825 7.60 23.41 16.55
CA ASP A 825 6.63 22.63 15.77
C ASP A 825 7.16 22.53 14.33
N GLY A 826 7.84 21.43 14.03
CA GLY A 826 8.63 21.30 12.80
C GLY A 826 9.80 22.29 12.78
N LEU A 827 9.85 23.16 11.76
CA LEU A 827 10.79 24.29 11.71
C LEU A 827 10.23 25.58 12.33
N SER A 828 8.94 25.62 12.65
CA SER A 828 8.34 26.77 13.30
C SER A 828 8.70 26.77 14.78
N GLN A 829 8.83 27.95 15.36
CA GLN A 829 9.26 28.11 16.75
C GLN A 829 8.30 29.00 17.50
N THR A 830 7.92 28.56 18.71
CA THR A 830 7.22 29.40 19.69
C THR A 830 8.16 29.69 20.84
N MET A 831 8.28 30.97 21.23
CA MET A 831 9.07 31.42 22.36
C MET A 831 8.22 32.27 23.28
N VAL A 832 8.39 32.09 24.59
CA VAL A 832 7.68 32.83 25.62
C VAL A 832 8.68 33.34 26.65
N LEU A 833 8.60 34.62 26.98
CA LEU A 833 9.36 35.26 28.05
C LEU A 833 8.40 35.89 29.06
N LEU A 834 8.61 35.56 30.32
CA LEU A 834 8.07 36.24 31.48
C LEU A 834 9.23 36.93 32.21
N ALA A 835 9.34 38.25 32.13
CA ALA A 835 10.34 38.99 32.90
C ALA A 835 9.71 39.50 34.20
N ALA A 836 10.23 39.09 35.36
CA ALA A 836 9.60 39.39 36.66
C ALA A 836 10.54 40.16 37.60
N THR A 837 9.94 40.99 38.46
CA THR A 837 10.62 41.59 39.60
C THR A 837 10.83 40.57 40.73
N PRO A 838 11.70 40.87 41.73
CA PRO A 838 11.60 40.24 43.03
C PRO A 838 10.18 40.42 43.63
N PRO A 839 9.73 39.52 44.51
CA PRO A 839 8.46 39.69 45.21
C PRO A 839 8.42 41.01 46.00
N ILE A 840 7.35 41.77 45.84
CA ILE A 840 7.11 43.07 46.48
C ILE A 840 5.98 42.90 47.50
N ALA A 841 6.14 43.42 48.72
CA ALA A 841 5.09 43.34 49.74
C ALA A 841 3.84 44.11 49.28
N ALA A 842 2.65 43.57 49.52
CA ALA A 842 1.38 44.20 49.14
C ALA A 842 1.24 45.63 49.72
N ASP A 843 1.73 45.87 50.93
CA ASP A 843 1.69 47.18 51.61
C ASP A 843 2.57 48.24 50.95
N ASP A 844 3.49 47.84 50.07
CA ASP A 844 4.38 48.76 49.36
C ASP A 844 3.78 49.27 48.01
N PHE A 845 2.50 48.96 47.71
CA PHE A 845 1.77 49.49 46.55
C PHE A 845 0.94 50.73 46.94
N ILE A 846 0.75 51.69 46.02
CA ILE A 846 -0.01 52.92 46.29
C ILE A 846 -1.48 52.74 45.89
N TYR A 847 -2.36 53.04 46.85
CA TYR A 847 -3.79 53.29 46.65
C TYR A 847 -4.12 54.67 47.24
N PRO A 848 -4.79 55.58 46.51
CA PRO A 848 -5.28 56.82 47.12
C PRO A 848 -6.37 56.51 48.15
N GLU A 849 -6.29 57.11 49.34
CA GLU A 849 -7.40 57.09 50.30
C GLU A 849 -8.63 57.77 49.66
N PRO A 850 -9.85 57.21 49.81
CA PRO A 850 -11.05 57.91 49.38
C PRO A 850 -11.19 59.21 50.18
N GLU A 851 -11.21 60.36 49.50
CA GLU A 851 -11.64 61.61 50.13
C GLU A 851 -13.05 61.39 50.68
N LEU A 852 -13.17 61.33 52.01
CA LEU A 852 -14.41 61.55 52.72
C LEU A 852 -14.91 62.94 52.32
N PHE A 853 -15.79 63.01 51.32
CA PHE A 853 -16.59 64.19 51.07
C PHE A 853 -17.41 64.47 52.32
N SER A 854 -16.88 65.35 53.19
CA SER A 854 -17.72 66.04 54.15
C SER A 854 -18.69 66.88 53.33
N LEU A 855 -19.96 66.52 53.37
CA LEU A 855 -21.06 67.36 52.92
C LEU A 855 -21.02 68.70 53.67
N GLY A 856 -20.33 69.67 53.10
CA GLY A 856 -20.44 71.08 53.41
C GLY A 856 -21.11 71.75 52.23
N ASN A 857 -22.37 72.15 52.43
CA ASN A 857 -23.17 72.95 51.50
C ASN A 857 -22.33 73.95 50.71
N ASP A 858 -22.38 73.88 49.38
CA ASP A 858 -22.84 75.03 48.60
C ASP A 858 -23.31 74.61 47.21
N THR A 859 -24.59 74.92 47.00
CA THR A 859 -25.36 74.86 45.78
C THR A 859 -24.72 75.70 44.68
N VAL A 860 -24.32 75.13 43.53
CA VAL A 860 -24.46 75.81 42.23
C VAL A 860 -24.70 74.78 41.11
N VAL A 861 -25.75 75.08 40.35
CA VAL A 861 -26.36 74.42 39.19
C VAL A 861 -25.38 74.24 38.02
N PHE A 862 -25.25 73.03 37.47
CA PHE A 862 -25.76 72.58 36.16
C PHE A 862 -25.61 71.08 35.96
#